data_AF-A0A2N4T5K9-F1
#
_entry.id   AF-A0A2N4T5K9-F1
#
_cell.length_a   1.000
_cell.length_b   1.000
_cell.length_c   1.000
_cell.angle_alpha   90.00
_cell.angle_beta   90.00
_cell.angle_gamma   90.00
#
_symmetry.space_group_name_H-M   'P 1'
#
loop_
_entity.id
_entity.type
_entity.pdbx_description
1 polymer ?
#
loop_
_entity_poly.entity_id
_entity_poly.type
_entity_poly.pdbx_seq_one_letter_code
_entity_poly.pdbx_strand_id
1 'polypeptide(L)'
;MEFVSEYSSGDDREFGRTPPQDNVAEQSVLGGMMLSKDAIADVVEVLRGVDFYKPAHESIYEAIISLYGRGEPADAITVADELTKRGEIERIGGPAYLHTLISSVPTAANAAFYAEIVRERGVLRRLVEAGTKIVQLGYSSDGEVDDIVNAAQAEIYQVAERRSSEDYSVLKEVIEATVDEIEAAGTLGDGMRGVPTGFIELDELTQGFQGGQMIVIAARPAMGKALALDTPVPTPTGWTTMGEVAVGDEVLAVDGTPTRVVAATEVMTGRPCYRVSFDDGSEIVADEQHQWLTATGDASAVRTTGQILVSLGAGEQHAVVNAPALAREDARYEPRGRRRITAVEPVGSVPVRCIEIEHPTHLYLAGKSFIPTHNSTLALDVARSAAIKHSMTTVIFSLEMSRNEIAMRLLSAEATLNMQDLRKGRLQDEQWAKIATTMGKMDSAPLFIDDSPNMSLMEIRAKCRRLKQKHDLKLVVLDYLQLMSSGKKVESRQQEVSEFSRALKLLAKELEVPVIALSQLNRGSEQRQDKKPMVSDLRESGCLTAETRVLRADTGAEVTLGELFATGARDVPVWSLGDDLRYVERTLTHVFPTGTKPVHRLRLASGKTVRATANHPFFTYRGWTPLGELAAGDRIGVPRHTDGPTQRTQWDDAQVEDAALALAEGDAGLPAEVFALPKAQIRRFVQTFWAEHGTVLLEGGRAHVAAPFDSALQADRFGRLLLRFGISTAVVADDGGARLQVADHDDQIRFLKEIGRSSGFGEAARAALEALDVPAGPETDAALWQSVGDVLADPVPVGALVRDCVDEVRSAAPAPKLQQVTALLDGADLDLAAVNDLLWDTVVAIEPDGVEEVFDATVPGTHNFVANGITVHNSIEQDADMVILLHRDDVYDKESPRAGEADVIVAKHRNGPTKTIVVAFQGHYSRFANMAHEGL
;
A
#
# COMPACT_ATOMS: atom_id res chain seq x y z
N MET A 1 37.99 -41.33 22.68
CA MET A 1 38.90 -42.49 22.57
C MET A 1 38.42 -43.29 21.38
N GLU A 2 38.98 -43.09 20.17
CA GLU A 2 40.33 -43.54 19.73
C GLU A 2 40.38 -45.08 19.57
N PHE A 3 40.98 -45.73 18.55
CA PHE A 3 41.87 -45.38 17.42
C PHE A 3 41.41 -46.17 16.15
N VAL A 4 41.68 -45.82 14.87
CA VAL A 4 42.17 -44.58 14.22
C VAL A 4 41.90 -44.56 12.69
N SER A 5 42.94 -44.67 11.84
CA SER A 5 43.00 -44.37 10.39
C SER A 5 43.25 -45.60 9.51
N GLU A 6 42.82 -45.54 8.24
CA GLU A 6 43.70 -45.74 7.06
C GLU A 6 42.94 -45.48 5.75
N TYR A 7 43.21 -44.33 5.09
CA TYR A 7 43.12 -44.25 3.63
C TYR A 7 44.20 -43.31 3.08
N SER A 8 45.02 -43.90 2.22
CA SER A 8 46.22 -43.37 1.55
C SER A 8 46.23 -41.87 1.22
N SER A 9 47.36 -41.26 1.57
CA SER A 9 47.90 -40.05 0.95
C SER A 9 47.82 -40.09 -0.58
N GLY A 10 47.39 -38.99 -1.20
CA GLY A 10 47.28 -38.85 -2.66
C GLY A 10 47.27 -37.39 -3.11
N ASP A 11 48.47 -36.83 -3.30
CA ASP A 11 48.77 -35.60 -4.06
C ASP A 11 48.14 -34.28 -3.55
N ASP A 12 48.81 -33.63 -2.59
CA ASP A 12 48.59 -32.22 -2.22
C ASP A 12 48.91 -31.30 -3.41
N ARG A 13 47.93 -31.13 -4.31
CA ARG A 13 47.89 -30.00 -5.23
C ARG A 13 46.93 -28.97 -4.69
N GLU A 14 47.48 -28.00 -3.96
CA GLU A 14 46.82 -26.72 -3.72
C GLU A 14 46.25 -26.20 -5.05
N PHE A 15 44.92 -26.17 -5.15
CA PHE A 15 44.25 -25.55 -6.29
C PHE A 15 44.34 -24.03 -6.14
N GLY A 16 45.51 -23.49 -6.51
CA GLY A 16 45.70 -22.07 -6.80
C GLY A 16 44.91 -21.64 -8.03
N ARG A 17 43.57 -21.68 -7.93
CA ARG A 17 42.65 -21.18 -8.94
C ARG A 17 42.70 -19.66 -8.92
N THR A 18 43.53 -19.09 -9.78
CA THR A 18 43.43 -17.67 -10.10
C THR A 18 42.02 -17.37 -10.63
N PRO A 19 41.40 -16.24 -10.25
CA PRO A 19 40.11 -15.85 -10.80
C PRO A 19 40.16 -15.72 -12.33
N PRO A 20 39.03 -15.98 -13.04
CA PRO A 20 38.95 -15.82 -14.48
C PRO A 20 39.38 -14.41 -14.93
N GLN A 21 40.39 -14.36 -15.80
CA GLN A 21 41.03 -13.14 -16.29
C GLN A 21 41.66 -13.40 -17.66
N ASP A 22 41.83 -12.34 -18.46
CA ASP A 22 42.71 -12.37 -19.64
C ASP A 22 43.45 -11.04 -19.76
N ASN A 23 44.68 -11.01 -19.22
CA ASN A 23 45.49 -9.80 -19.21
C ASN A 23 45.86 -9.30 -20.61
N VAL A 24 45.97 -10.19 -21.61
CA VAL A 24 46.37 -9.80 -22.96
C VAL A 24 45.19 -9.15 -23.68
N ALA A 25 43.97 -9.69 -23.48
CA ALA A 25 42.76 -9.05 -23.95
C ALA A 25 42.57 -7.66 -23.30
N GLU A 26 42.68 -7.54 -21.97
CA GLU A 26 42.56 -6.25 -21.27
C GLU A 26 43.55 -5.20 -21.79
N GLN A 27 44.82 -5.57 -22.01
CA GLN A 27 45.83 -4.67 -22.57
C GLN A 27 45.52 -4.27 -24.02
N SER A 28 45.00 -5.20 -24.82
CA SER A 28 44.61 -4.96 -26.22
C SER A 28 43.39 -4.06 -26.34
N VAL A 29 42.43 -4.14 -25.39
CA VAL A 29 41.28 -3.23 -25.31
C VAL A 29 41.74 -1.81 -25.01
N LEU A 30 42.45 -1.59 -23.90
CA LEU A 30 42.87 -0.25 -23.47
C LEU A 30 43.80 0.42 -24.47
N GLY A 31 44.75 -0.33 -25.05
CA GLY A 31 45.60 0.19 -26.11
C GLY A 31 44.81 0.50 -27.38
N GLY A 32 43.80 -0.30 -27.73
CA GLY A 32 42.93 -0.08 -28.89
C GLY A 32 42.10 1.20 -28.77
N MET A 33 41.53 1.42 -27.58
CA MET A 33 40.83 2.66 -27.21
C MET A 33 41.75 3.89 -27.30
N MET A 34 43.01 3.79 -26.86
CA MET A 34 43.99 4.87 -26.99
C MET A 34 44.53 5.09 -28.41
N LEU A 35 44.24 4.19 -29.35
CA LEU A 35 44.65 4.27 -30.75
C LEU A 35 43.56 4.77 -31.70
N SER A 36 42.27 4.55 -31.37
CA SER A 36 41.15 4.99 -32.20
C SER A 36 39.94 5.40 -31.36
N LYS A 37 39.35 6.55 -31.72
CA LYS A 37 38.10 7.02 -31.11
C LYS A 37 36.94 6.05 -31.36
N ASP A 38 36.88 5.43 -32.54
CA ASP A 38 35.81 4.51 -32.90
C ASP A 38 35.84 3.26 -32.00
N ALA A 39 37.06 2.79 -31.67
CA ALA A 39 37.25 1.69 -30.73
C ALA A 39 36.82 2.03 -29.29
N ILE A 40 36.72 3.31 -28.91
CA ILE A 40 36.14 3.70 -27.61
C ILE A 40 34.64 3.48 -27.64
N ALA A 41 33.96 3.87 -28.72
CA ALA A 41 32.50 3.69 -28.86
C ALA A 41 32.14 2.20 -28.79
N ASP A 42 32.77 1.36 -29.62
CA ASP A 42 32.51 -0.08 -29.68
C ASP A 42 32.75 -0.79 -28.32
N VAL A 43 33.74 -0.33 -27.54
CA VAL A 43 34.08 -0.94 -26.25
C VAL A 43 33.14 -0.48 -25.12
N VAL A 44 32.67 0.78 -25.15
CA VAL A 44 31.72 1.32 -24.15
C VAL A 44 30.37 0.59 -24.19
N GLU A 45 29.96 0.07 -25.35
CA GLU A 45 28.76 -0.78 -25.45
C GLU A 45 28.94 -2.15 -24.75
N VAL A 46 30.19 -2.61 -24.57
CA VAL A 46 30.50 -3.99 -24.18
C VAL A 46 31.03 -4.12 -22.74
N LEU A 47 31.76 -3.13 -22.22
CA LEU A 47 32.47 -3.20 -20.94
C LEU A 47 32.10 -2.09 -19.94
N ARG A 48 32.39 -2.34 -18.66
CA ARG A 48 32.48 -1.33 -17.59
C ARG A 48 33.79 -1.52 -16.82
N GLY A 49 34.24 -0.51 -16.05
CA GLY A 49 35.51 -0.57 -15.30
C GLY A 49 35.67 -1.84 -14.44
N VAL A 50 34.59 -2.28 -13.79
CA VAL A 50 34.54 -3.48 -12.93
C VAL A 50 34.74 -4.82 -13.66
N ASP A 51 34.68 -4.86 -15.00
CA ASP A 51 34.93 -6.07 -15.78
C ASP A 51 36.44 -6.38 -15.90
N PHE A 52 37.31 -5.38 -15.75
CA PHE A 52 38.77 -5.57 -15.72
C PHE A 52 39.21 -6.31 -14.44
N TYR A 53 40.12 -7.29 -14.58
CA TYR A 53 40.68 -7.99 -13.42
C TYR A 53 41.71 -7.15 -12.65
N LYS A 54 42.42 -6.25 -13.34
CA LYS A 54 43.41 -5.36 -12.72
C LYS A 54 42.79 -4.00 -12.38
N PRO A 55 42.85 -3.55 -11.12
CA PRO A 55 42.45 -2.18 -10.74
C PRO A 55 43.21 -1.09 -11.52
N ALA A 56 44.46 -1.36 -11.92
CA ALA A 56 45.22 -0.45 -12.78
C ALA A 56 44.60 -0.30 -14.19
N HIS A 57 43.99 -1.35 -14.73
CA HIS A 57 43.31 -1.30 -16.03
C HIS A 57 41.94 -0.61 -15.92
N GLU A 58 41.20 -0.86 -14.82
CA GLU A 58 39.98 -0.14 -14.46
C GLU A 58 40.23 1.39 -14.35
N SER A 59 41.26 1.83 -13.61
CA SER A 59 41.61 3.26 -13.53
C SER A 59 41.92 3.89 -14.90
N ILE A 60 42.61 3.16 -15.78
CA ILE A 60 42.91 3.63 -17.14
C ILE A 60 41.64 3.72 -17.98
N TYR A 61 40.74 2.73 -17.88
CA TYR A 61 39.43 2.74 -18.54
C TYR A 61 38.62 3.97 -18.12
N GLU A 62 38.44 4.20 -16.81
CA GLU A 62 37.67 5.34 -16.29
C GLU A 62 38.29 6.71 -16.65
N ALA A 63 39.61 6.80 -16.83
CA ALA A 63 40.26 8.00 -17.36
C ALA A 63 39.94 8.21 -18.86
N ILE A 64 39.98 7.14 -19.67
CA ILE A 64 39.61 7.18 -21.10
C ILE A 64 38.14 7.57 -21.27
N ILE A 65 37.22 6.97 -20.51
CA ILE A 65 35.78 7.28 -20.58
C ILE A 65 35.52 8.74 -20.18
N SER A 66 36.19 9.23 -19.14
CA SER A 66 36.04 10.63 -18.70
C SER A 66 36.53 11.64 -19.75
N LEU A 67 37.66 11.37 -20.42
CA LEU A 67 38.14 12.19 -21.53
C LEU A 67 37.15 12.17 -22.70
N TYR A 68 36.70 10.97 -23.09
CA TYR A 68 35.74 10.78 -24.17
C TYR A 68 34.40 11.49 -23.91
N GLY A 69 33.87 11.40 -22.69
CA GLY A 69 32.64 12.08 -22.26
C GLY A 69 32.75 13.61 -22.23
N ARG A 70 33.96 14.16 -22.04
CA ARG A 70 34.25 15.60 -22.21
C ARG A 70 34.50 16.01 -23.67
N GLY A 71 34.48 15.05 -24.61
CA GLY A 71 34.80 15.27 -26.02
C GLY A 71 36.29 15.45 -26.31
N GLU A 72 37.16 15.20 -25.33
CA GLU A 72 38.62 15.30 -25.46
C GLU A 72 39.18 14.03 -26.11
N PRO A 73 40.26 14.11 -26.92
CA PRO A 73 40.92 12.93 -27.43
C PRO A 73 41.54 12.15 -26.26
N ALA A 74 41.37 10.82 -26.24
CA ALA A 74 41.90 9.95 -25.20
C ALA A 74 43.11 9.15 -25.72
N ASP A 75 44.24 9.83 -25.93
CA ASP A 75 45.52 9.24 -26.28
C ASP A 75 46.42 9.02 -25.04
N ALA A 76 47.57 8.36 -25.19
CA ALA A 76 48.47 8.09 -24.06
C ALA A 76 49.00 9.35 -23.32
N ILE A 77 48.97 10.53 -23.94
CA ILE A 77 49.46 11.77 -23.30
C ILE A 77 48.35 12.40 -22.46
N THR A 78 47.16 12.51 -23.04
CA THR A 78 45.95 13.03 -22.39
C THR A 78 45.47 12.11 -21.25
N VAL A 79 45.51 10.79 -21.45
CA VAL A 79 45.24 9.79 -20.40
C VAL A 79 46.27 9.86 -19.28
N ALA A 80 47.56 10.08 -19.59
CA ALA A 80 48.59 10.29 -18.56
C ALA A 80 48.34 11.57 -17.74
N ASP A 81 47.96 12.67 -18.38
CA ASP A 81 47.64 13.93 -17.70
C ASP A 81 46.39 13.81 -16.81
N GLU A 82 45.32 13.17 -17.28
CA GLU A 82 44.11 12.89 -16.51
C GLU A 82 44.41 12.00 -15.28
N LEU A 83 45.17 10.91 -15.45
CA LEU A 83 45.60 10.04 -14.34
C LEU A 83 46.58 10.74 -13.38
N THR A 84 47.34 11.72 -13.86
CA THR A 84 48.22 12.54 -13.01
C THR A 84 47.40 13.51 -12.16
N LYS A 85 46.39 14.17 -12.74
CA LYS A 85 45.42 15.02 -12.02
C LYS A 85 44.65 14.24 -10.95
N ARG A 86 44.34 12.96 -11.19
CA ARG A 86 43.70 12.05 -10.22
C ARG A 86 44.65 11.50 -9.15
N GLY A 87 45.97 11.65 -9.31
CA GLY A 87 46.97 11.06 -8.42
C GLY A 87 47.15 9.54 -8.57
N GLU A 88 46.69 8.97 -9.69
CA GLU A 88 46.66 7.52 -9.93
C GLU A 88 47.78 7.03 -10.86
N ILE A 89 48.48 7.96 -11.56
CA ILE A 89 49.52 7.65 -12.55
C ILE A 89 50.63 6.73 -12.02
N GLU A 90 51.01 6.84 -10.74
CA GLU A 90 52.02 5.96 -10.13
C GLU A 90 51.45 4.54 -9.88
N ARG A 91 50.17 4.44 -9.50
CA ARG A 91 49.50 3.16 -9.19
C ARG A 91 49.34 2.27 -10.42
N ILE A 92 49.26 2.87 -11.62
CA ILE A 92 49.15 2.14 -12.88
C ILE A 92 50.50 1.70 -13.49
N GLY A 93 51.63 1.99 -12.83
CA GLY A 93 52.97 1.70 -13.36
C GLY A 93 53.62 2.87 -14.14
N GLY A 94 53.09 4.08 -14.03
CA GLY A 94 53.64 5.29 -14.64
C GLY A 94 53.35 5.45 -16.14
N PRO A 95 53.72 6.61 -16.75
CA PRO A 95 53.39 6.92 -18.14
C PRO A 95 53.95 5.92 -19.17
N ALA A 96 55.06 5.24 -18.86
CA ALA A 96 55.64 4.22 -19.71
C ALA A 96 54.72 2.99 -19.90
N TYR A 97 53.80 2.72 -18.95
CA TYR A 97 52.87 1.62 -19.07
C TYR A 97 51.83 1.86 -20.18
N LEU A 98 51.33 3.10 -20.33
CA LEU A 98 50.36 3.45 -21.38
C LEU A 98 50.93 3.24 -22.79
N HIS A 99 52.21 3.60 -23.00
CA HIS A 99 52.91 3.28 -24.26
C HIS A 99 53.11 1.78 -24.47
N THR A 100 53.25 1.00 -23.40
CA THR A 100 53.31 -0.47 -23.47
C THR A 100 51.95 -1.04 -23.89
N LEU A 101 50.84 -0.52 -23.38
CA LEU A 101 49.48 -0.91 -23.78
C LEU A 101 49.26 -0.66 -25.27
N ILE A 102 49.57 0.54 -25.77
CA ILE A 102 49.50 0.86 -27.20
C ILE A 102 50.35 -0.12 -28.05
N SER A 103 51.57 -0.42 -27.59
CA SER A 103 52.49 -1.33 -28.30
C SER A 103 52.04 -2.79 -28.29
N SER A 104 51.11 -3.18 -27.41
CA SER A 104 50.59 -4.55 -27.32
C SER A 104 49.43 -4.85 -28.27
N VAL A 105 48.84 -3.83 -28.89
CA VAL A 105 47.65 -3.95 -29.76
C VAL A 105 48.03 -4.43 -31.16
N PRO A 106 47.49 -5.58 -31.64
CA PRO A 106 47.75 -6.01 -33.01
C PRO A 106 47.04 -5.13 -34.06
N THR A 107 45.77 -4.77 -33.80
CA THR A 107 44.94 -3.89 -34.64
C THR A 107 43.83 -3.25 -33.78
N ALA A 108 43.67 -1.92 -33.82
CA ALA A 108 42.65 -1.22 -33.04
C ALA A 108 41.20 -1.62 -33.41
N ALA A 109 40.95 -1.99 -34.68
CA ALA A 109 39.64 -2.45 -35.16
C ALA A 109 39.13 -3.75 -34.50
N ASN A 110 39.98 -4.48 -33.78
CA ASN A 110 39.58 -5.70 -33.06
C ASN A 110 39.27 -5.44 -31.57
N ALA A 111 39.27 -4.18 -31.11
CA ALA A 111 39.04 -3.83 -29.71
C ALA A 111 37.72 -4.40 -29.16
N ALA A 112 36.63 -4.34 -29.94
CA ALA A 112 35.33 -4.92 -29.59
C ALA A 112 35.41 -6.44 -29.30
N PHE A 113 36.12 -7.21 -30.14
CA PHE A 113 36.31 -8.64 -29.94
C PHE A 113 37.10 -8.97 -28.66
N TYR A 114 38.15 -8.20 -28.37
CA TYR A 114 38.88 -8.36 -27.11
C TYR A 114 38.02 -7.93 -25.90
N ALA A 115 37.15 -6.93 -26.06
CA ALA A 115 36.23 -6.50 -25.03
C ALA A 115 35.20 -7.59 -24.66
N GLU A 116 34.71 -8.36 -25.64
CA GLU A 116 33.86 -9.52 -25.35
C GLU A 116 34.58 -10.58 -24.49
N ILE A 117 35.87 -10.83 -24.76
CA ILE A 117 36.69 -11.76 -23.96
C ILE A 117 36.83 -11.26 -22.51
N VAL A 118 37.13 -9.97 -22.32
CA VAL A 118 37.21 -9.37 -20.97
C VAL A 118 35.86 -9.47 -20.25
N ARG A 119 34.75 -9.17 -20.93
CA ARG A 119 33.38 -9.27 -20.40
C ARG A 119 33.05 -10.70 -19.96
N GLU A 120 33.37 -11.71 -20.77
CA GLU A 120 33.19 -13.12 -20.40
C GLU A 120 33.97 -13.50 -19.14
N ARG A 121 35.22 -13.05 -19.02
CA ARG A 121 36.03 -13.28 -17.81
C ARG A 121 35.47 -12.53 -16.59
N GLY A 122 34.98 -11.31 -16.77
CA GLY A 122 34.30 -10.52 -15.73
C GLY A 122 33.03 -11.21 -15.21
N VAL A 123 32.17 -11.71 -16.10
CA VAL A 123 30.96 -12.48 -15.72
C VAL A 123 31.32 -13.77 -14.98
N LEU A 124 32.31 -14.53 -15.47
CA LEU A 124 32.78 -15.75 -14.80
C LEU A 124 33.39 -15.45 -13.42
N ARG A 125 34.04 -14.30 -13.24
CA ARG A 125 34.58 -13.86 -11.95
C ARG A 125 33.48 -13.48 -10.96
N ARG A 126 32.48 -12.69 -11.38
CA ARG A 126 31.28 -12.37 -10.57
C ARG A 126 30.51 -13.63 -10.15
N LEU A 127 30.44 -14.66 -11.01
CA LEU A 127 29.83 -15.94 -10.66
C LEU A 127 30.58 -16.67 -9.53
N VAL A 128 31.92 -16.60 -9.49
CA VAL A 128 32.74 -17.16 -8.41
C VAL A 128 32.56 -16.39 -7.10
N GLU A 129 32.47 -15.06 -7.18
CA GLU A 129 32.21 -14.18 -6.03
C GLU A 129 30.82 -14.43 -5.43
N ALA A 130 29.76 -14.44 -6.23
CA ALA A 130 28.41 -14.77 -5.80
C ALA A 130 28.34 -16.19 -5.21
N GLY A 131 28.99 -17.18 -5.84
CA GLY A 131 29.10 -18.54 -5.30
C GLY A 131 29.78 -18.57 -3.92
N THR A 132 30.79 -17.74 -3.69
CA THR A 132 31.50 -17.65 -2.41
C THR A 132 30.63 -16.99 -1.34
N LYS A 133 29.90 -15.92 -1.67
CA LYS A 133 28.92 -15.31 -0.77
C LYS A 133 27.80 -16.28 -0.39
N ILE A 134 27.28 -17.06 -1.34
CA ILE A 134 26.21 -18.05 -1.07
C ILE A 134 26.72 -19.14 -0.12
N VAL A 135 27.98 -19.57 -0.26
CA VAL A 135 28.61 -20.48 0.70
C VAL A 135 28.75 -19.82 2.07
N GLN A 136 29.13 -18.54 2.15
CA GLN A 136 29.19 -17.80 3.42
C GLN A 136 27.80 -17.70 4.09
N LEU A 137 26.77 -17.33 3.34
CA LEU A 137 25.37 -17.30 3.82
C LEU A 137 24.93 -18.66 4.37
N GLY A 138 25.30 -19.77 3.72
CA GLY A 138 25.02 -21.12 4.19
C GLY A 138 25.77 -21.55 5.48
N TYR A 139 26.80 -20.80 5.89
CA TYR A 139 27.50 -20.98 7.17
C TYR A 139 27.11 -19.95 8.25
N SER A 140 26.33 -18.93 7.89
CA SER A 140 25.81 -17.92 8.82
C SER A 140 24.56 -18.45 9.52
N SER A 141 24.65 -18.68 10.83
CA SER A 141 23.59 -19.32 11.63
C SER A 141 22.42 -18.39 12.02
N ASP A 142 22.45 -17.12 11.62
CA ASP A 142 21.47 -16.09 12.02
C ASP A 142 20.56 -15.72 10.84
N GLY A 143 19.25 -15.94 11.00
CA GLY A 143 18.21 -15.61 10.01
C GLY A 143 17.20 -16.74 9.81
N GLU A 144 16.04 -16.43 9.23
CA GLU A 144 15.11 -17.46 8.76
C GLU A 144 15.65 -18.11 7.47
N VAL A 145 15.36 -19.40 7.27
CA VAL A 145 15.88 -20.15 6.11
C VAL A 145 15.42 -19.54 4.78
N ASP A 146 14.20 -19.01 4.74
CA ASP A 146 13.64 -18.38 3.54
C ASP A 146 14.36 -17.06 3.20
N ASP A 147 14.78 -16.26 4.17
CA ASP A 147 15.59 -15.06 3.95
C ASP A 147 16.98 -15.39 3.40
N ILE A 148 17.63 -16.44 3.94
CA ILE A 148 18.92 -16.94 3.44
C ILE A 148 18.79 -17.43 1.99
N VAL A 149 17.69 -18.14 1.65
CA VAL A 149 17.40 -18.58 0.28
C VAL A 149 17.12 -17.38 -0.64
N ASN A 150 16.35 -16.39 -0.18
CA ASN A 150 16.06 -15.17 -0.95
C ASN A 150 17.33 -14.34 -1.23
N ALA A 151 18.21 -14.18 -0.23
CA ALA A 151 19.50 -13.53 -0.40
C ALA A 151 20.40 -14.28 -1.38
N ALA A 152 20.47 -15.61 -1.27
CA ALA A 152 21.23 -16.46 -2.20
C ALA A 152 20.69 -16.38 -3.64
N GLN A 153 19.37 -16.33 -3.82
CA GLN A 153 18.76 -16.11 -5.14
C GLN A 153 19.13 -14.74 -5.71
N ALA A 154 19.06 -13.67 -4.91
CA ALA A 154 19.40 -12.31 -5.34
C ALA A 154 20.84 -12.21 -5.86
N GLU A 155 21.81 -12.82 -5.16
CA GLU A 155 23.22 -12.88 -5.59
C GLU A 155 23.40 -13.62 -6.93
N ILE A 156 22.69 -14.73 -7.17
CA ILE A 156 22.72 -15.42 -8.48
C ILE A 156 22.12 -14.53 -9.57
N TYR A 157 21.01 -13.85 -9.30
CA TYR A 157 20.33 -13.02 -10.30
C TYR A 157 21.17 -11.79 -10.72
N GLN A 158 21.93 -11.18 -9.80
CA GLN A 158 22.83 -10.07 -10.14
C GLN A 158 23.92 -10.48 -11.16
N VAL A 159 24.35 -11.74 -11.14
CA VAL A 159 25.33 -12.27 -12.13
C VAL A 159 24.67 -12.55 -13.48
N ALA A 160 23.37 -12.85 -13.51
CA ALA A 160 22.61 -13.20 -14.72
C ALA A 160 22.07 -11.97 -15.48
N GLU A 161 22.16 -10.77 -14.91
CA GLU A 161 21.61 -9.54 -15.48
C GLU A 161 22.44 -9.05 -16.69
N ARG A 162 22.04 -9.48 -17.90
CA ARG A 162 22.35 -8.71 -19.12
C ARG A 162 21.54 -7.43 -19.09
N ARG A 163 22.20 -6.29 -18.87
CA ARG A 163 21.50 -5.01 -18.79
C ARG A 163 21.02 -4.52 -20.16
N SER A 164 19.78 -4.06 -20.14
CA SER A 164 19.17 -3.15 -21.10
C SER A 164 19.93 -1.81 -21.15
N SER A 165 19.66 -1.04 -22.21
CA SER A 165 20.24 0.28 -22.50
C SER A 165 20.02 1.33 -21.40
N GLU A 166 20.81 2.40 -21.45
CA GLU A 166 20.92 3.45 -20.44
C GLU A 166 19.65 4.32 -20.28
N ASP A 167 19.48 4.92 -19.10
CA ASP A 167 18.27 5.63 -18.64
C ASP A 167 17.91 6.94 -19.41
N TYR A 168 18.69 7.33 -20.41
CA TYR A 168 18.49 8.56 -21.18
C TYR A 168 18.49 8.30 -22.68
N SER A 169 17.29 8.24 -23.28
CA SER A 169 17.12 8.20 -24.73
C SER A 169 17.16 9.61 -25.33
N VAL A 170 17.79 9.77 -26.49
CA VAL A 170 17.78 11.05 -27.19
C VAL A 170 16.38 11.27 -27.76
N LEU A 171 15.77 12.44 -27.52
CA LEU A 171 14.39 12.74 -27.97
C LEU A 171 14.16 12.45 -29.46
N LYS A 172 15.20 12.59 -30.31
CA LYS A 172 15.15 12.22 -31.73
C LYS A 172 14.84 10.74 -31.94
N GLU A 173 15.52 9.84 -31.22
CA GLU A 173 15.37 8.39 -31.33
C GLU A 173 13.99 7.96 -30.82
N VAL A 174 13.51 8.57 -29.73
CA VAL A 174 12.14 8.37 -29.22
C VAL A 174 11.11 8.83 -30.24
N ILE A 175 11.32 9.99 -30.89
CA ILE A 175 10.41 10.49 -31.93
C ILE A 175 10.42 9.58 -33.17
N GLU A 176 11.58 9.11 -33.63
CA GLU A 176 11.67 8.19 -34.77
C GLU A 176 10.92 6.88 -34.48
N ALA A 177 11.12 6.26 -33.30
CA ALA A 177 10.35 5.10 -32.87
C ALA A 177 8.84 5.40 -32.72
N THR A 178 8.47 6.56 -32.17
CA THR A 178 7.06 6.97 -32.03
C THR A 178 6.38 7.19 -33.39
N VAL A 179 7.10 7.72 -34.38
CA VAL A 179 6.61 7.89 -35.76
C VAL A 179 6.43 6.53 -36.42
N ASP A 180 7.39 5.62 -36.29
CA ASP A 180 7.28 4.24 -36.79
C ASP A 180 6.07 3.51 -36.17
N GLU A 181 5.80 3.69 -34.86
CA GLU A 181 4.60 3.17 -34.20
C GLU A 181 3.29 3.79 -34.71
N ILE A 182 3.30 5.08 -35.09
CA ILE A 182 2.15 5.78 -35.67
C ILE A 182 1.90 5.31 -37.11
N GLU A 183 2.95 5.15 -37.92
CA GLU A 183 2.85 4.64 -39.28
C GLU A 183 2.42 3.17 -39.31
N ALA A 184 2.94 2.34 -38.40
CA ALA A 184 2.47 0.96 -38.20
C ALA A 184 0.98 0.91 -37.85
N ALA A 185 0.51 1.78 -36.95
CA ALA A 185 -0.90 1.88 -36.59
C ALA A 185 -1.80 2.43 -37.72
N GLY A 186 -1.26 3.29 -38.60
CA GLY A 186 -1.94 3.71 -39.82
C GLY A 186 -2.01 2.62 -40.90
N THR A 187 -1.14 1.61 -40.82
CA THR A 187 -1.01 0.54 -41.82
C THR A 187 -1.76 -0.74 -41.43
N LEU A 188 -1.90 -1.04 -40.13
CA LEU A 188 -2.82 -2.08 -39.64
C LEU A 188 -4.27 -1.58 -39.65
N GLY A 189 -5.00 -1.87 -40.72
CA GLY A 189 -6.45 -1.65 -40.75
C GLY A 189 -7.17 -2.45 -39.66
N ASP A 190 -7.99 -1.76 -38.85
CA ASP A 190 -8.90 -2.30 -37.81
C ASP A 190 -8.23 -3.18 -36.73
N GLY A 191 -6.90 -3.10 -36.58
CA GLY A 191 -6.13 -3.84 -35.59
C GLY A 191 -6.02 -3.08 -34.27
N MET A 192 -6.62 -3.60 -33.19
CA MET A 192 -6.44 -3.05 -31.83
C MET A 192 -4.97 -3.03 -31.41
N ARG A 193 -4.51 -1.89 -30.85
CA ARG A 193 -3.15 -1.71 -30.33
C ARG A 193 -2.93 -2.45 -29.00
N GLY A 194 -3.91 -2.43 -28.10
CA GLY A 194 -3.83 -3.07 -26.79
C GLY A 194 -4.33 -4.51 -26.77
N VAL A 195 -4.31 -5.12 -25.59
CA VAL A 195 -4.92 -6.44 -25.34
C VAL A 195 -6.45 -6.32 -25.44
N PRO A 196 -7.11 -7.04 -26.36
CA PRO A 196 -8.54 -6.90 -26.61
C PRO A 196 -9.37 -7.53 -25.49
N THR A 197 -10.26 -6.74 -24.89
CA THR A 197 -11.15 -7.17 -23.81
C THR A 197 -12.24 -8.13 -24.31
N GLY A 198 -12.60 -8.03 -25.59
CA GLY A 198 -13.68 -8.80 -26.21
C GLY A 198 -15.06 -8.15 -26.06
N PHE A 199 -15.12 -6.95 -25.46
CA PHE A 199 -16.31 -6.12 -25.38
C PHE A 199 -16.16 -4.92 -26.32
N ILE A 200 -16.99 -4.85 -27.36
CA ILE A 200 -16.81 -3.91 -28.49
C ILE A 200 -16.74 -2.47 -27.99
N GLU A 201 -17.73 -2.02 -27.23
CA GLU A 201 -17.75 -0.64 -26.69
C GLU A 201 -16.61 -0.34 -25.69
N LEU A 202 -16.04 -1.35 -25.02
CA LEU A 202 -14.91 -1.16 -24.11
C LEU A 202 -13.60 -1.09 -24.90
N ASP A 203 -13.47 -1.92 -25.92
CA ASP A 203 -12.34 -1.93 -26.85
C ASP A 203 -12.32 -0.65 -27.71
N GLU A 204 -13.47 -0.11 -28.13
CA GLU A 204 -13.60 1.21 -28.75
C GLU A 204 -13.12 2.33 -27.79
N LEU A 205 -13.56 2.30 -26.53
CA LEU A 205 -13.23 3.30 -25.52
C LEU A 205 -11.75 3.29 -25.10
N THR A 206 -11.13 2.11 -25.06
CA THR A 206 -9.78 1.90 -24.50
C THR A 206 -8.71 1.62 -25.55
N GLN A 207 -9.09 1.24 -26.77
CA GLN A 207 -8.24 0.67 -27.82
C GLN A 207 -7.53 -0.63 -27.37
N GLY A 208 -8.19 -1.38 -26.48
CA GLY A 208 -7.64 -2.51 -25.73
C GLY A 208 -6.82 -2.06 -24.51
N PHE A 209 -6.54 -2.97 -23.58
CA PHE A 209 -5.70 -2.67 -22.42
C PHE A 209 -4.23 -2.57 -22.81
N GLN A 210 -3.59 -1.44 -22.47
CA GLN A 210 -2.24 -1.10 -22.92
C GLN A 210 -1.16 -1.64 -21.98
N GLY A 211 0.05 -1.83 -22.50
CA GLY A 211 1.23 -2.16 -21.71
C GLY A 211 1.48 -1.11 -20.61
N GLY A 212 1.95 -1.55 -19.45
CA GLY A 212 2.24 -0.63 -18.33
C GLY A 212 1.03 -0.18 -17.51
N GLN A 213 -0.20 -0.58 -17.87
CA GLN A 213 -1.41 -0.21 -17.13
C GLN A 213 -1.69 -1.15 -15.94
N MET A 214 -2.07 -0.55 -14.82
CA MET A 214 -2.76 -1.22 -13.72
C MET A 214 -4.27 -0.95 -13.85
N ILE A 215 -5.05 -2.00 -14.05
CA ILE A 215 -6.51 -1.95 -14.16
C ILE A 215 -7.11 -2.60 -12.91
N VAL A 216 -7.90 -1.85 -12.15
CA VAL A 216 -8.68 -2.41 -11.03
C VAL A 216 -10.10 -2.69 -11.50
N ILE A 217 -10.54 -3.95 -11.37
CA ILE A 217 -11.94 -4.33 -11.59
C ILE A 217 -12.56 -4.61 -10.22
N ALA A 218 -13.58 -3.82 -9.87
CA ALA A 218 -14.20 -3.87 -8.55
C ALA A 218 -15.68 -4.25 -8.65
N ALA A 219 -16.10 -5.19 -7.82
CA ALA A 219 -17.49 -5.64 -7.73
C ALA A 219 -17.91 -5.85 -6.27
N ARG A 220 -19.20 -5.66 -6.00
CA ARG A 220 -19.77 -6.05 -4.70
C ARG A 220 -19.81 -7.58 -4.60
N PRO A 221 -19.47 -8.16 -3.43
CA PRO A 221 -19.76 -9.55 -3.14
C PRO A 221 -21.26 -9.83 -3.36
N ALA A 222 -21.59 -10.91 -4.07
CA ALA A 222 -22.97 -11.17 -4.47
C ALA A 222 -23.90 -11.34 -3.25
N MET A 223 -25.06 -10.66 -3.26
CA MET A 223 -26.10 -10.88 -2.25
C MET A 223 -26.58 -12.34 -2.30
N GLY A 224 -26.40 -13.07 -1.19
CA GLY A 224 -26.73 -14.51 -1.16
C GLY A 224 -26.55 -15.22 0.18
N LYS A 225 -26.66 -14.53 1.32
CA LYS A 225 -26.42 -15.10 2.66
C LYS A 225 -27.49 -14.80 3.72
N ALA A 226 -28.74 -14.53 3.31
CA ALA A 226 -29.82 -14.29 4.28
C ALA A 226 -30.29 -15.60 4.93
N LEU A 227 -30.68 -15.52 6.20
CA LEU A 227 -31.13 -16.64 7.02
C LEU A 227 -32.47 -16.31 7.67
N ALA A 228 -33.33 -17.31 7.87
CA ALA A 228 -34.63 -17.12 8.54
C ALA A 228 -34.44 -16.57 9.96
N LEU A 229 -35.35 -15.71 10.43
CA LEU A 229 -35.19 -15.03 11.73
C LEU A 229 -35.07 -16.01 12.92
N ASP A 230 -35.63 -17.20 12.83
CA ASP A 230 -35.53 -18.26 13.84
C ASP A 230 -34.22 -19.08 13.74
N THR A 231 -33.34 -18.80 12.77
CA THR A 231 -32.07 -19.54 12.58
C THR A 231 -31.16 -19.36 13.80
N PRO A 232 -30.73 -20.45 14.46
CA PRO A 232 -29.81 -20.35 15.59
C PRO A 232 -28.43 -19.84 15.18
N VAL A 233 -27.90 -18.88 15.91
CA VAL A 233 -26.54 -18.34 15.77
C VAL A 233 -25.76 -18.67 17.06
N PRO A 234 -24.60 -19.36 16.97
CA PRO A 234 -23.79 -19.68 18.15
C PRO A 234 -23.08 -18.43 18.68
N THR A 235 -23.08 -18.30 20.01
CA THR A 235 -22.39 -17.23 20.75
C THR A 235 -21.37 -17.83 21.71
N PRO A 236 -20.41 -17.07 22.26
CA PRO A 236 -19.46 -17.57 23.26
C PRO A 236 -20.15 -18.13 24.53
N THR A 237 -21.35 -17.66 24.82
CA THR A 237 -22.13 -18.04 26.01
C THR A 237 -23.13 -19.16 25.72
N GLY A 238 -23.67 -19.27 24.50
CA GLY A 238 -24.66 -20.26 24.12
C GLY A 238 -25.16 -20.14 22.68
N TRP A 239 -26.46 -19.88 22.52
CA TRP A 239 -27.15 -19.74 21.24
C TRP A 239 -28.14 -18.59 21.31
N THR A 240 -28.21 -17.79 20.25
CA THR A 240 -29.23 -16.77 19.98
C THR A 240 -29.92 -17.07 18.64
N THR A 241 -30.87 -16.25 18.18
CA THR A 241 -31.52 -16.40 16.87
C THR A 241 -31.27 -15.20 15.95
N MET A 242 -31.26 -15.40 14.64
CA MET A 242 -30.97 -14.36 13.63
C MET A 242 -31.89 -13.11 13.71
N GLY A 243 -33.11 -13.28 14.23
CA GLY A 243 -34.04 -12.19 14.51
C GLY A 243 -33.77 -11.44 15.82
N GLU A 244 -33.12 -12.09 16.79
CA GLU A 244 -32.77 -11.52 18.09
C GLU A 244 -31.37 -10.88 18.11
N VAL A 245 -30.45 -11.29 17.22
CA VAL A 245 -29.11 -10.68 17.09
C VAL A 245 -29.20 -9.18 16.81
N ALA A 246 -28.53 -8.39 17.64
CA ALA A 246 -28.37 -6.96 17.51
C ALA A 246 -26.90 -6.57 17.21
N VAL A 247 -26.71 -5.33 16.74
CA VAL A 247 -25.38 -4.73 16.63
C VAL A 247 -24.81 -4.54 18.03
N GLY A 248 -23.60 -5.06 18.26
CA GLY A 248 -22.93 -5.09 19.56
C GLY A 248 -22.92 -6.45 20.26
N ASP A 249 -23.71 -7.43 19.81
CA ASP A 249 -23.70 -8.81 20.33
C ASP A 249 -22.45 -9.59 19.89
N GLU A 250 -22.05 -10.61 20.66
CA GLU A 250 -20.98 -11.53 20.28
C GLU A 250 -21.51 -12.82 19.66
N VAL A 251 -20.97 -13.17 18.49
CA VAL A 251 -21.18 -14.45 17.80
C VAL A 251 -19.81 -15.13 17.61
N LEU A 252 -19.78 -16.32 17.02
CA LEU A 252 -18.51 -16.98 16.68
C LEU A 252 -18.12 -16.72 15.20
N ALA A 253 -16.83 -16.65 14.90
CA ALA A 253 -16.25 -16.54 13.56
C ALA A 253 -15.93 -17.92 12.95
N VAL A 254 -15.65 -18.00 11.65
CA VAL A 254 -15.43 -19.25 10.87
C VAL A 254 -14.41 -20.24 11.45
N ASP A 255 -13.45 -19.76 12.26
CA ASP A 255 -12.43 -20.55 12.95
C ASP A 255 -12.80 -20.96 14.40
N GLY A 256 -13.95 -20.49 14.90
CA GLY A 256 -14.46 -20.74 16.26
C GLY A 256 -14.18 -19.62 17.27
N THR A 257 -13.54 -18.51 16.88
CA THR A 257 -13.25 -17.39 17.78
C THR A 257 -14.47 -16.52 18.08
N PRO A 258 -14.63 -15.97 19.30
CA PRO A 258 -15.58 -14.89 19.59
C PRO A 258 -15.35 -13.65 18.73
N THR A 259 -16.41 -13.05 18.21
CA THR A 259 -16.35 -11.81 17.42
C THR A 259 -17.65 -11.02 17.51
N ARG A 260 -17.57 -9.69 17.42
CA ARG A 260 -18.71 -8.82 17.61
C ARG A 260 -19.48 -8.57 16.31
N VAL A 261 -20.80 -8.43 16.42
CA VAL A 261 -21.70 -8.06 15.31
C VAL A 261 -21.67 -6.55 15.13
N VAL A 262 -21.20 -6.09 13.97
CA VAL A 262 -21.00 -4.66 13.65
C VAL A 262 -22.14 -4.06 12.81
N ALA A 263 -22.88 -4.87 12.06
CA ALA A 263 -24.07 -4.43 11.33
C ALA A 263 -25.09 -5.57 11.17
N ALA A 264 -26.35 -5.20 10.91
CA ALA A 264 -27.44 -6.15 10.65
C ALA A 264 -28.47 -5.54 9.70
N THR A 265 -28.95 -6.29 8.72
CA THR A 265 -29.91 -5.80 7.72
C THR A 265 -31.32 -5.66 8.29
N GLU A 266 -32.19 -4.97 7.56
CA GLU A 266 -33.63 -5.11 7.74
C GLU A 266 -34.12 -6.52 7.32
N VAL A 267 -35.36 -6.83 7.70
CA VAL A 267 -35.99 -8.14 7.50
C VAL A 267 -36.57 -8.23 6.08
N MET A 268 -36.01 -9.12 5.27
CA MET A 268 -36.44 -9.38 3.89
C MET A 268 -37.58 -10.41 3.87
N THR A 269 -38.59 -10.23 3.02
CA THR A 269 -39.75 -11.15 2.90
C THR A 269 -39.98 -11.59 1.45
N GLY A 270 -40.77 -12.64 1.22
CA GLY A 270 -41.19 -13.05 -0.13
C GLY A 270 -40.23 -13.99 -0.90
N ARG A 271 -39.17 -14.52 -0.27
CA ARG A 271 -38.26 -15.50 -0.89
C ARG A 271 -38.76 -16.95 -0.73
N PRO A 272 -38.54 -17.87 -1.69
CA PRO A 272 -38.85 -19.29 -1.51
C PRO A 272 -38.00 -19.91 -0.41
N CYS A 273 -38.63 -20.58 0.54
CA CYS A 273 -38.00 -21.14 1.73
C CYS A 273 -38.30 -22.65 1.86
N TYR A 274 -37.36 -23.38 2.45
CA TYR A 274 -37.41 -24.83 2.60
C TYR A 274 -36.94 -25.23 4.00
N ARG A 275 -37.67 -26.16 4.62
CA ARG A 275 -37.31 -26.83 5.87
C ARG A 275 -36.40 -28.00 5.55
N VAL A 276 -35.18 -27.98 6.06
CA VAL A 276 -34.18 -29.04 5.94
C VAL A 276 -34.12 -29.79 7.27
N SER A 277 -34.44 -31.08 7.27
CA SER A 277 -34.42 -31.94 8.46
C SER A 277 -33.24 -32.91 8.42
N PHE A 278 -32.69 -33.25 9.59
CA PHE A 278 -31.48 -34.06 9.75
C PHE A 278 -31.73 -35.39 10.49
N ASP A 279 -30.78 -36.32 10.42
CA ASP A 279 -30.86 -37.65 11.05
C ASP A 279 -30.72 -37.66 12.58
N ASP A 280 -30.35 -36.52 13.18
CA ASP A 280 -30.40 -36.28 14.63
C ASP A 280 -31.72 -35.63 15.10
N GLY A 281 -32.68 -35.43 14.20
CA GLY A 281 -33.98 -34.81 14.48
C GLY A 281 -33.96 -33.28 14.56
N SER A 282 -32.84 -32.63 14.22
CA SER A 282 -32.81 -31.17 14.07
C SER A 282 -33.39 -30.71 12.73
N GLU A 283 -33.88 -29.47 12.67
CA GLU A 283 -34.43 -28.84 11.46
C GLU A 283 -33.93 -27.39 11.33
N ILE A 284 -33.79 -26.90 10.09
CA ILE A 284 -33.49 -25.50 9.76
C ILE A 284 -34.41 -25.06 8.62
N VAL A 285 -34.96 -23.84 8.67
CA VAL A 285 -35.61 -23.20 7.52
C VAL A 285 -34.61 -22.28 6.83
N ALA A 286 -34.35 -22.50 5.55
CA ALA A 286 -33.41 -21.72 4.74
C ALA A 286 -34.03 -21.33 3.40
N ASP A 287 -33.56 -20.24 2.79
CA ASP A 287 -33.99 -19.89 1.43
C ASP A 287 -33.41 -20.87 0.38
N GLU A 288 -34.04 -20.95 -0.79
CA GLU A 288 -33.67 -21.87 -1.88
C GLU A 288 -32.17 -21.81 -2.25
N GLN A 289 -31.59 -20.62 -2.18
CA GLN A 289 -30.25 -20.28 -2.63
C GLN A 289 -29.22 -20.37 -1.49
N HIS A 290 -29.64 -20.58 -0.25
CA HIS A 290 -28.75 -20.78 0.90
C HIS A 290 -27.85 -22.01 0.68
N GLN A 291 -26.55 -21.87 0.95
CA GLN A 291 -25.51 -22.83 0.56
C GLN A 291 -24.99 -23.66 1.74
N TRP A 292 -24.80 -24.96 1.51
CA TRP A 292 -24.40 -25.96 2.50
C TRP A 292 -23.19 -26.76 2.01
N LEU A 293 -22.14 -26.91 2.82
CA LEU A 293 -21.07 -27.88 2.54
C LEU A 293 -21.57 -29.30 2.85
N THR A 294 -21.78 -30.10 1.81
CA THR A 294 -22.35 -31.44 1.90
C THR A 294 -21.42 -32.51 1.32
N ALA A 295 -21.09 -33.50 2.14
CA ALA A 295 -20.45 -34.74 1.72
C ALA A 295 -21.48 -35.71 1.13
N THR A 296 -21.11 -36.34 0.01
CA THR A 296 -21.85 -37.42 -0.64
C THR A 296 -20.84 -38.55 -0.88
N GLY A 297 -20.81 -39.53 0.02
CA GLY A 297 -19.67 -40.45 0.13
C GLY A 297 -18.44 -39.73 0.67
N ASP A 298 -17.30 -39.90 0.01
CA ASP A 298 -16.03 -39.27 0.41
C ASP A 298 -15.82 -37.85 -0.16
N ALA A 299 -16.58 -37.45 -1.19
CA ALA A 299 -16.49 -36.13 -1.80
C ALA A 299 -17.36 -35.09 -1.07
N SER A 300 -16.76 -33.95 -0.71
CA SER A 300 -17.47 -32.81 -0.10
C SER A 300 -17.63 -31.68 -1.11
N ALA A 301 -18.83 -31.12 -1.23
CA ALA A 301 -19.14 -30.05 -2.18
C ALA A 301 -20.21 -29.10 -1.63
N VAL A 302 -20.10 -27.81 -1.97
CA VAL A 302 -21.10 -26.80 -1.62
C VAL A 302 -22.33 -26.95 -2.52
N ARG A 303 -23.52 -27.09 -1.92
CA ARG A 303 -24.81 -27.25 -2.61
C ARG A 303 -25.84 -26.29 -2.01
N THR A 304 -26.71 -25.68 -2.82
CA THR A 304 -27.82 -24.86 -2.32
C THR A 304 -28.96 -25.73 -1.74
N THR A 305 -29.84 -25.15 -0.92
CA THR A 305 -31.03 -25.85 -0.38
C THR A 305 -31.89 -26.44 -1.50
N GLY A 306 -32.14 -25.69 -2.57
CA GLY A 306 -32.85 -26.17 -3.76
C GLY A 306 -32.09 -27.27 -4.52
N GLN A 307 -30.76 -27.25 -4.53
CA GLN A 307 -29.96 -28.35 -5.11
C GLN A 307 -30.07 -29.62 -4.27
N ILE A 308 -30.03 -29.51 -2.94
CA ILE A 308 -30.16 -30.66 -2.02
C ILE A 308 -31.55 -31.27 -2.11
N LEU A 309 -32.62 -30.46 -2.17
CA LEU A 309 -33.98 -30.94 -2.43
C LEU A 309 -34.04 -31.85 -3.68
N VAL A 310 -33.43 -31.40 -4.77
CA VAL A 310 -33.44 -32.09 -6.06
C VAL A 310 -32.59 -33.38 -6.04
N SER A 311 -31.43 -33.38 -5.38
CA SER A 311 -30.57 -34.57 -5.30
C SER A 311 -31.04 -35.59 -4.26
N LEU A 312 -31.61 -35.14 -3.13
CA LEU A 312 -32.28 -36.00 -2.14
C LEU A 312 -33.48 -36.71 -2.77
N GLY A 313 -34.29 -35.99 -3.57
CA GLY A 313 -35.37 -36.57 -4.37
C GLY A 313 -34.91 -37.56 -5.46
N ALA A 314 -33.63 -37.52 -5.85
CA ALA A 314 -32.99 -38.49 -6.74
C ALA A 314 -32.32 -39.67 -5.99
N GLY A 315 -32.42 -39.72 -4.65
CA GLY A 315 -31.88 -40.79 -3.81
C GLY A 315 -30.44 -40.59 -3.32
N GLU A 316 -29.82 -39.42 -3.53
CA GLU A 316 -28.49 -39.12 -2.97
C GLU A 316 -28.56 -38.88 -1.45
N GLN A 317 -27.61 -39.43 -0.69
CA GLN A 317 -27.46 -39.15 0.74
C GLN A 317 -26.44 -38.04 0.97
N HIS A 318 -26.90 -36.90 1.48
CA HIS A 318 -26.06 -35.75 1.83
C HIS A 318 -25.74 -35.75 3.32
N ALA A 319 -24.48 -35.51 3.69
CA ALA A 319 -24.06 -35.33 5.07
C ALA A 319 -23.26 -34.03 5.25
N VAL A 320 -23.68 -33.16 6.17
CA VAL A 320 -22.97 -31.91 6.46
C VAL A 320 -21.70 -32.19 7.28
N VAL A 321 -20.61 -31.49 6.95
CA VAL A 321 -19.27 -31.66 7.55
C VAL A 321 -19.00 -30.48 8.49
N ASN A 322 -18.64 -30.78 9.74
CA ASN A 322 -18.42 -29.78 10.80
C ASN A 322 -16.99 -29.86 11.36
N ALA A 323 -16.42 -28.71 11.74
CA ALA A 323 -15.22 -28.62 12.58
C ALA A 323 -15.52 -28.98 14.05
N PRO A 324 -14.53 -29.42 14.85
CA PRO A 324 -14.73 -29.76 16.26
C PRO A 324 -14.96 -28.50 17.11
N ALA A 325 -15.94 -28.57 18.02
CA ALA A 325 -16.23 -27.49 18.97
C ALA A 325 -15.29 -27.52 20.19
N LEU A 326 -15.07 -26.35 20.79
CA LEU A 326 -14.36 -26.16 22.05
C LEU A 326 -14.91 -27.08 23.17
N ALA A 327 -14.00 -27.63 23.97
CA ALA A 327 -14.35 -28.43 25.13
C ALA A 327 -14.99 -27.56 26.24
N ARG A 328 -16.13 -28.00 26.78
CA ARG A 328 -16.65 -27.59 28.09
C ARG A 328 -16.68 -28.83 28.99
N GLU A 329 -16.27 -28.66 30.25
CA GLU A 329 -16.10 -29.78 31.19
C GLU A 329 -17.40 -30.41 31.70
N ASP A 330 -18.55 -29.74 31.51
CA ASP A 330 -19.84 -30.21 32.04
C ASP A 330 -20.85 -30.68 30.96
N ALA A 331 -21.35 -31.90 31.17
CA ALA A 331 -22.56 -32.50 30.61
C ALA A 331 -22.63 -32.85 29.09
N ARG A 332 -22.19 -34.08 28.79
CA ARG A 332 -22.83 -35.01 27.81
C ARG A 332 -23.14 -34.47 26.40
N TYR A 333 -22.11 -34.03 25.67
CA TYR A 333 -22.18 -33.96 24.19
C TYR A 333 -20.98 -34.68 23.55
N GLU A 334 -21.19 -35.89 23.02
CA GLU A 334 -20.16 -36.58 22.23
C GLU A 334 -19.99 -35.91 20.86
N PRO A 335 -18.76 -35.63 20.40
CA PRO A 335 -18.52 -35.06 19.08
C PRO A 335 -18.81 -36.09 17.98
N ARG A 336 -19.91 -35.90 17.25
CA ARG A 336 -20.29 -36.75 16.09
C ARG A 336 -20.00 -36.05 14.77
N GLY A 337 -18.94 -36.49 14.09
CA GLY A 337 -18.31 -35.80 12.96
C GLY A 337 -18.93 -35.97 11.56
N ARG A 338 -20.27 -35.97 11.44
CA ARG A 338 -21.07 -35.82 10.19
C ARG A 338 -22.56 -35.94 10.54
N ARG A 339 -23.44 -35.13 9.93
CA ARG A 339 -24.92 -35.19 10.11
C ARG A 339 -25.60 -35.42 8.76
N ARG A 340 -26.47 -36.42 8.60
CA ARG A 340 -27.14 -36.70 7.32
C ARG A 340 -28.42 -35.88 7.19
N ILE A 341 -28.67 -35.33 6.01
CA ILE A 341 -29.93 -34.69 5.64
C ILE A 341 -30.95 -35.80 5.34
N THR A 342 -32.11 -35.75 5.98
CA THR A 342 -33.19 -36.74 5.86
C THR A 342 -34.37 -36.24 5.04
N ALA A 343 -34.65 -34.94 5.06
CA ALA A 343 -35.70 -34.31 4.27
C ALA A 343 -35.32 -32.88 3.87
N VAL A 344 -35.85 -32.42 2.74
CA VAL A 344 -35.97 -30.99 2.41
C VAL A 344 -37.40 -30.79 1.90
N GLU A 345 -38.15 -29.88 2.51
CA GLU A 345 -39.57 -29.66 2.21
C GLU A 345 -39.86 -28.17 1.99
N PRO A 346 -40.59 -27.77 0.95
CA PRO A 346 -40.97 -26.37 0.75
C PRO A 346 -41.89 -25.89 1.87
N VAL A 347 -41.60 -24.70 2.40
CA VAL A 347 -42.45 -24.01 3.38
C VAL A 347 -42.92 -22.67 2.82
N GLY A 348 -43.96 -22.10 3.44
CA GLY A 348 -44.35 -20.72 3.13
C GLY A 348 -43.17 -19.77 3.34
N SER A 349 -43.07 -18.72 2.52
CA SER A 349 -41.99 -17.74 2.60
C SER A 349 -41.92 -17.15 4.01
N VAL A 350 -40.77 -17.34 4.67
CA VAL A 350 -40.51 -16.77 6.00
C VAL A 350 -39.64 -15.51 5.88
N PRO A 351 -39.71 -14.59 6.85
CA PRO A 351 -38.81 -13.44 6.88
C PRO A 351 -37.36 -13.87 7.12
N VAL A 352 -36.40 -13.27 6.40
CA VAL A 352 -34.96 -13.59 6.46
C VAL A 352 -34.10 -12.33 6.64
N ARG A 353 -32.90 -12.46 7.21
CA ARG A 353 -32.00 -11.35 7.57
C ARG A 353 -30.53 -11.74 7.45
N CYS A 354 -29.63 -10.75 7.36
CA CYS A 354 -28.17 -10.91 7.39
C CYS A 354 -27.56 -10.10 8.55
N ILE A 355 -26.40 -10.55 9.04
CA ILE A 355 -25.52 -9.80 9.96
C ILE A 355 -24.09 -9.69 9.40
N GLU A 356 -23.28 -8.82 10.01
CA GLU A 356 -21.89 -8.52 9.68
C GLU A 356 -21.05 -8.51 10.97
N ILE A 357 -19.79 -8.93 10.89
CA ILE A 357 -18.93 -9.14 12.07
C ILE A 357 -17.54 -8.50 11.93
N GLU A 358 -16.95 -8.23 13.08
CA GLU A 358 -15.64 -7.58 13.29
C GLU A 358 -14.43 -8.44 12.90
N HIS A 359 -14.58 -9.77 12.81
CA HIS A 359 -13.47 -10.69 12.52
C HIS A 359 -12.82 -10.42 11.14
N PRO A 360 -11.47 -10.52 10.99
CA PRO A 360 -10.76 -10.23 9.73
C PRO A 360 -11.19 -11.02 8.49
N THR A 361 -11.92 -12.12 8.66
CA THR A 361 -12.48 -12.91 7.54
C THR A 361 -13.86 -12.42 7.09
N HIS A 362 -14.57 -11.65 7.91
CA HIS A 362 -15.99 -11.31 7.78
C HIS A 362 -16.93 -12.53 7.58
N LEU A 363 -16.49 -13.72 8.02
CA LEU A 363 -17.26 -14.97 7.97
C LEU A 363 -17.66 -15.39 9.38
N TYR A 364 -18.94 -15.28 9.70
CA TYR A 364 -19.50 -15.71 10.99
C TYR A 364 -20.07 -17.13 10.92
N LEU A 365 -20.09 -17.77 12.08
CA LEU A 365 -20.77 -19.02 12.29
C LEU A 365 -22.29 -18.76 12.31
N ALA A 366 -22.99 -19.27 11.31
CA ALA A 366 -24.44 -19.22 11.22
C ALA A 366 -25.03 -20.63 11.08
N GLY A 367 -26.10 -20.92 11.82
CA GLY A 367 -26.49 -22.31 12.06
C GLY A 367 -25.31 -23.07 12.69
N LYS A 368 -25.05 -24.27 12.19
CA LYS A 368 -23.90 -25.10 12.61
C LYS A 368 -22.92 -25.34 11.43
N SER A 369 -22.86 -24.48 10.38
CA SER A 369 -22.31 -24.88 9.04
C SER A 369 -21.51 -23.94 8.05
N PHE A 370 -21.75 -22.61 7.86
CA PHE A 370 -20.78 -21.53 7.39
C PHE A 370 -20.09 -21.47 5.95
N ILE A 371 -20.31 -20.45 5.03
CA ILE A 371 -19.68 -20.31 3.64
C ILE A 371 -19.62 -18.85 2.97
N PRO A 372 -18.72 -18.52 1.97
CA PRO A 372 -18.74 -17.33 1.03
C PRO A 372 -18.54 -17.49 -0.53
N THR A 373 -18.60 -16.40 -1.38
CA THR A 373 -18.48 -16.38 -2.89
C THR A 373 -18.22 -15.02 -3.69
N HIS A 374 -17.59 -15.04 -4.91
CA HIS A 374 -18.13 -14.65 -6.29
C HIS A 374 -17.55 -13.59 -7.32
N ASN A 375 -16.45 -12.84 -7.16
CA ASN A 375 -16.15 -11.68 -8.06
C ASN A 375 -15.53 -11.94 -9.48
N SER A 376 -14.99 -13.12 -9.77
CA SER A 376 -13.96 -13.31 -10.82
C SER A 376 -14.39 -13.25 -12.31
N THR A 377 -15.69 -13.26 -12.62
CA THR A 377 -16.16 -13.63 -13.97
C THR A 377 -15.77 -12.66 -15.09
N LEU A 378 -15.76 -11.33 -14.87
CA LEU A 378 -15.39 -10.39 -15.95
C LEU A 378 -13.92 -10.54 -16.38
N ALA A 379 -13.01 -10.67 -15.41
CA ALA A 379 -11.58 -10.83 -15.71
C ALA A 379 -11.29 -12.17 -16.41
N LEU A 380 -12.04 -13.23 -16.11
CA LEU A 380 -11.97 -14.49 -16.85
C LEU A 380 -12.42 -14.34 -18.31
N ASP A 381 -13.40 -13.49 -18.61
CA ASP A 381 -13.81 -13.21 -20.00
C ASP A 381 -12.77 -12.41 -20.78
N VAL A 382 -12.12 -11.43 -20.14
CA VAL A 382 -10.98 -10.70 -20.74
C VAL A 382 -9.80 -11.65 -21.00
N ALA A 383 -9.44 -12.49 -20.03
CA ALA A 383 -8.39 -13.50 -20.19
C ALA A 383 -8.72 -14.53 -21.29
N ARG A 384 -10.00 -14.94 -21.39
CA ARG A 384 -10.51 -15.79 -22.47
C ARG A 384 -10.39 -15.11 -23.83
N SER A 385 -10.73 -13.82 -23.93
CA SER A 385 -10.56 -13.05 -25.15
C SER A 385 -9.09 -13.02 -25.58
N ALA A 386 -8.21 -12.52 -24.71
CA ALA A 386 -6.78 -12.42 -24.96
C ALA A 386 -6.15 -13.76 -25.38
N ALA A 387 -6.29 -14.81 -24.56
CA ALA A 387 -5.59 -16.07 -24.79
C ALA A 387 -6.25 -16.98 -25.84
N ILE A 388 -7.57 -17.15 -25.82
CA ILE A 388 -8.26 -18.16 -26.66
C ILE A 388 -8.67 -17.60 -28.03
N LYS A 389 -9.04 -16.31 -28.12
CA LYS A 389 -9.42 -15.71 -29.42
C LYS A 389 -8.25 -15.04 -30.13
N HIS A 390 -7.36 -14.39 -29.39
CA HIS A 390 -6.26 -13.58 -29.94
C HIS A 390 -4.86 -14.19 -29.73
N SER A 391 -4.78 -15.38 -29.14
CA SER A 391 -3.52 -16.12 -28.89
C SER A 391 -2.46 -15.31 -28.12
N MET A 392 -2.88 -14.39 -27.27
CA MET A 392 -2.01 -13.55 -26.44
C MET A 392 -1.73 -14.22 -25.10
N THR A 393 -0.44 -14.41 -24.79
CA THR A 393 0.01 -15.07 -23.56
C THR A 393 -0.54 -14.39 -22.31
N THR A 394 -1.32 -15.12 -21.53
CA THR A 394 -2.04 -14.60 -20.37
C THR A 394 -1.78 -15.47 -19.14
N VAL A 395 -1.63 -14.86 -17.97
CA VAL A 395 -1.54 -15.57 -16.68
C VAL A 395 -2.66 -15.13 -15.73
N ILE A 396 -3.26 -16.10 -15.04
CA ILE A 396 -4.25 -15.89 -13.99
C ILE A 396 -3.66 -16.42 -12.67
N PHE A 397 -3.48 -15.53 -11.70
CA PHE A 397 -3.17 -15.86 -10.32
C PHE A 397 -4.47 -15.86 -9.52
N SER A 398 -4.81 -17.00 -8.92
CA SER A 398 -6.07 -17.18 -8.20
C SER A 398 -5.83 -17.59 -6.76
N LEU A 399 -6.25 -16.73 -5.85
CA LEU A 399 -6.14 -16.88 -4.41
C LEU A 399 -7.48 -17.32 -3.78
N GLU A 400 -8.63 -17.08 -4.45
CA GLU A 400 -9.96 -17.54 -4.01
C GLU A 400 -10.37 -18.87 -4.68
N MET A 401 -10.20 -19.01 -5.99
CA MET A 401 -10.72 -20.13 -6.77
C MET A 401 -9.66 -21.18 -7.14
N SER A 402 -10.04 -22.45 -7.19
CA SER A 402 -9.16 -23.51 -7.69
C SER A 402 -9.02 -23.48 -9.23
N ARG A 403 -7.89 -23.98 -9.74
CA ARG A 403 -7.63 -24.16 -11.18
C ARG A 403 -8.74 -24.92 -11.91
N ASN A 404 -9.36 -25.90 -11.24
CA ASN A 404 -10.43 -26.73 -11.81
C ASN A 404 -11.72 -25.94 -11.97
N GLU A 405 -12.03 -25.04 -11.02
CA GLU A 405 -13.18 -24.16 -11.13
C GLU A 405 -12.98 -23.12 -12.24
N ILE A 406 -11.80 -22.50 -12.33
CA ILE A 406 -11.44 -21.59 -13.42
C ILE A 406 -11.58 -22.29 -14.78
N ALA A 407 -11.00 -23.48 -14.94
CA ALA A 407 -11.11 -24.26 -16.17
C ALA A 407 -12.57 -24.59 -16.52
N MET A 408 -13.40 -24.97 -15.53
CA MET A 408 -14.83 -25.19 -15.74
C MET A 408 -15.58 -23.91 -16.15
N ARG A 409 -15.24 -22.74 -15.59
CA ARG A 409 -15.85 -21.46 -15.99
C ARG A 409 -15.47 -21.08 -17.43
N LEU A 410 -14.18 -21.18 -17.77
CA LEU A 410 -13.68 -20.89 -19.12
C LEU A 410 -14.31 -21.81 -20.18
N LEU A 411 -14.40 -23.12 -19.89
CA LEU A 411 -15.06 -24.09 -20.77
C LEU A 411 -16.56 -23.81 -20.91
N SER A 412 -17.26 -23.45 -19.83
CA SER A 412 -18.68 -23.08 -19.83
C SER A 412 -18.94 -21.84 -20.70
N ALA A 413 -18.11 -20.79 -20.55
CA ALA A 413 -18.20 -19.54 -21.28
C ALA A 413 -17.85 -19.69 -22.78
N GLU A 414 -16.82 -20.46 -23.11
CA GLU A 414 -16.36 -20.67 -24.49
C GLU A 414 -17.27 -21.64 -25.26
N ALA A 415 -17.63 -22.79 -24.66
CA ALA A 415 -18.50 -23.77 -25.31
C ALA A 415 -20.00 -23.39 -25.28
N THR A 416 -20.38 -22.31 -24.57
CA THR A 416 -21.78 -21.92 -24.28
C THR A 416 -22.59 -23.07 -23.67
N LEU A 417 -21.99 -23.72 -22.67
CA LEU A 417 -22.56 -24.88 -21.98
C LEU A 417 -22.92 -24.51 -20.54
N ASN A 418 -24.10 -24.92 -20.09
CA ASN A 418 -24.59 -24.58 -18.76
C ASN A 418 -23.63 -25.12 -17.69
N MET A 419 -23.16 -24.24 -16.80
CA MET A 419 -22.20 -24.61 -15.76
C MET A 419 -22.74 -25.71 -14.83
N GLN A 420 -24.06 -25.76 -14.59
CA GLN A 420 -24.65 -26.81 -13.78
C GLN A 420 -24.60 -28.18 -14.48
N ASP A 421 -24.77 -28.23 -15.80
CA ASP A 421 -24.74 -29.48 -16.56
C ASP A 421 -23.31 -30.03 -16.63
N LEU A 422 -22.33 -29.14 -16.83
CA LEU A 422 -20.89 -29.44 -16.71
C LEU A 422 -20.54 -29.98 -15.31
N ARG A 423 -20.94 -29.28 -14.23
CA ARG A 423 -20.66 -29.72 -12.85
C ARG A 423 -21.36 -31.03 -12.47
N LYS A 424 -22.55 -31.30 -13.01
CA LYS A 424 -23.33 -32.53 -12.75
C LYS A 424 -22.96 -33.69 -13.69
N GLY A 425 -22.09 -33.47 -14.68
CA GLY A 425 -21.78 -34.44 -15.74
C GLY A 425 -22.98 -34.84 -16.62
N ARG A 426 -24.06 -34.05 -16.63
CA ARG A 426 -25.31 -34.35 -17.35
C ARG A 426 -25.28 -33.77 -18.75
N LEU A 427 -24.33 -34.26 -19.54
CA LEU A 427 -24.05 -33.77 -20.89
C LEU A 427 -24.58 -34.74 -21.94
N GLN A 428 -25.36 -34.21 -22.89
CA GLN A 428 -25.80 -34.91 -24.09
C GLN A 428 -24.63 -35.08 -25.09
N ASP A 429 -24.74 -36.03 -26.02
CA ASP A 429 -23.68 -36.31 -27.02
C ASP A 429 -23.29 -35.06 -27.84
N GLU A 430 -24.26 -34.21 -28.18
CA GLU A 430 -23.99 -32.92 -28.86
C GLU A 430 -23.19 -31.94 -27.99
N GLN A 431 -23.40 -31.95 -26.67
CA GLN A 431 -22.64 -31.12 -25.73
C GLN A 431 -21.22 -31.66 -25.55
N TRP A 432 -21.03 -32.99 -25.53
CA TRP A 432 -19.71 -33.61 -25.57
C TRP A 432 -18.93 -33.26 -26.85
N ALA A 433 -19.60 -33.24 -28.01
CA ALA A 433 -18.98 -32.80 -29.27
C ALA A 433 -18.54 -31.32 -29.21
N LYS A 434 -19.34 -30.44 -28.58
CA LYS A 434 -18.94 -29.05 -28.30
C LYS A 434 -17.72 -28.98 -27.39
N ILE A 435 -17.68 -29.73 -26.29
CA ILE A 435 -16.53 -29.78 -25.37
C ILE A 435 -15.28 -30.22 -26.11
N ALA A 436 -15.31 -31.32 -26.86
CA ALA A 436 -14.14 -31.82 -27.60
C ALA A 436 -13.61 -30.77 -28.59
N THR A 437 -14.50 -30.08 -29.30
CA THR A 437 -14.15 -28.99 -30.23
C THR A 437 -13.53 -27.79 -29.51
N THR A 438 -14.07 -27.42 -28.35
CA THR A 438 -13.57 -26.30 -27.53
C THR A 438 -12.23 -26.63 -26.85
N MET A 439 -12.06 -27.85 -26.33
CA MET A 439 -10.82 -28.31 -25.71
C MET A 439 -9.63 -28.21 -26.67
N GLY A 440 -9.82 -28.56 -27.95
CA GLY A 440 -8.76 -28.41 -28.96
C GLY A 440 -8.29 -26.96 -29.18
N LYS A 441 -9.19 -25.97 -28.98
CA LYS A 441 -8.82 -24.55 -29.01
C LYS A 441 -8.14 -24.09 -27.72
N MET A 442 -8.64 -24.55 -26.57
CA MET A 442 -8.11 -24.21 -25.26
C MET A 442 -6.71 -24.80 -25.02
N ASP A 443 -6.44 -26.00 -25.52
CA ASP A 443 -5.13 -26.68 -25.40
C ASP A 443 -4.02 -25.95 -26.18
N SER A 444 -4.38 -25.30 -27.29
CA SER A 444 -3.47 -24.46 -28.08
C SER A 444 -3.34 -23.00 -27.58
N ALA A 445 -4.16 -22.58 -26.61
CA ALA A 445 -4.17 -21.21 -26.12
C ALA A 445 -3.07 -20.98 -25.06
N PRO A 446 -2.28 -19.89 -25.12
CA PRO A 446 -1.20 -19.62 -24.16
C PRO A 446 -1.75 -19.04 -22.83
N LEU A 447 -2.62 -19.79 -22.15
CA LEU A 447 -3.24 -19.43 -20.89
C LEU A 447 -2.64 -20.21 -19.72
N PHE A 448 -2.03 -19.50 -18.78
CA PHE A 448 -1.42 -20.06 -17.58
C PHE A 448 -2.30 -19.76 -16.35
N ILE A 449 -2.49 -20.74 -15.48
CA ILE A 449 -3.25 -20.59 -14.23
C ILE A 449 -2.36 -21.06 -13.07
N ASP A 450 -2.29 -20.25 -12.01
CA ASP A 450 -1.59 -20.55 -10.77
C ASP A 450 -2.53 -20.32 -9.58
N ASP A 451 -2.92 -21.41 -8.92
CA ASP A 451 -3.84 -21.43 -7.78
C ASP A 451 -3.13 -21.70 -6.44
N SER A 452 -1.85 -21.33 -6.33
CA SER A 452 -1.10 -21.49 -5.08
C SER A 452 -1.61 -20.47 -4.02
N PRO A 453 -2.01 -20.92 -2.81
CA PRO A 453 -2.47 -20.03 -1.75
C PRO A 453 -1.34 -19.18 -1.17
N ASN A 454 -1.70 -18.04 -0.57
CA ASN A 454 -0.80 -17.15 0.18
C ASN A 454 0.46 -16.67 -0.59
N MET A 455 0.36 -16.53 -1.91
CA MET A 455 1.50 -16.14 -2.75
C MET A 455 1.93 -14.68 -2.50
N SER A 456 3.23 -14.48 -2.27
CA SER A 456 3.80 -13.14 -2.10
C SER A 456 3.90 -12.40 -3.44
N LEU A 457 3.93 -11.06 -3.40
CA LEU A 457 4.10 -10.25 -4.60
C LEU A 457 5.48 -10.45 -5.28
N MET A 458 6.51 -10.83 -4.52
CA MET A 458 7.82 -11.17 -5.07
C MET A 458 7.77 -12.46 -5.91
N GLU A 459 7.04 -13.48 -5.45
CA GLU A 459 6.81 -14.70 -6.22
C GLU A 459 5.98 -14.43 -7.48
N ILE A 460 4.91 -13.63 -7.38
CA ILE A 460 4.10 -13.21 -8.53
C ILE A 460 5.00 -12.51 -9.57
N ARG A 461 5.82 -11.55 -9.15
CA ARG A 461 6.79 -10.85 -10.02
C ARG A 461 7.79 -11.80 -10.66
N ALA A 462 8.37 -12.74 -9.91
CA ALA A 462 9.31 -13.73 -10.43
C ALA A 462 8.65 -14.69 -11.44
N LYS A 463 7.42 -15.15 -11.18
CA LYS A 463 6.63 -15.97 -12.09
C LYS A 463 6.28 -15.21 -13.37
N CYS A 464 5.85 -13.94 -13.27
CA CYS A 464 5.56 -13.08 -14.42
C CYS A 464 6.80 -12.82 -15.29
N ARG A 465 7.94 -12.45 -14.69
CA ARG A 465 9.23 -12.29 -15.40
C ARG A 465 9.61 -13.53 -16.21
N ARG A 466 9.52 -14.72 -15.58
CA ARG A 466 9.83 -16.01 -16.21
C ARG A 466 8.88 -16.33 -17.38
N LEU A 467 7.60 -16.00 -17.26
CA LEU A 467 6.62 -16.14 -18.34
C LEU A 467 6.86 -15.12 -19.47
N LYS A 468 7.18 -13.86 -19.15
CA LYS A 468 7.54 -12.82 -20.13
C LYS A 468 8.74 -13.24 -20.97
N GLN A 469 9.80 -13.76 -20.34
CA GLN A 469 11.00 -14.22 -21.04
C GLN A 469 10.77 -15.46 -21.93
N LYS A 470 9.91 -16.41 -21.51
CA LYS A 470 9.72 -17.69 -22.22
C LYS A 470 8.60 -17.68 -23.26
N HIS A 471 7.55 -16.89 -23.03
CA HIS A 471 6.30 -16.94 -23.78
C HIS A 471 5.76 -15.56 -24.17
N ASP A 472 6.53 -14.48 -23.98
CA ASP A 472 6.12 -13.09 -24.25
C ASP A 472 4.72 -12.75 -23.68
N LEU A 473 4.62 -12.88 -22.35
CA LEU A 473 3.45 -12.49 -21.56
C LEU A 473 2.89 -11.13 -22.02
N LYS A 474 1.56 -11.09 -22.20
CA LYS A 474 0.76 -9.94 -22.65
C LYS A 474 -0.27 -9.48 -21.63
N LEU A 475 -0.76 -10.35 -20.75
CA LEU A 475 -1.78 -9.99 -19.75
C LEU A 475 -1.56 -10.74 -18.43
N VAL A 476 -1.72 -10.03 -17.31
CA VAL A 476 -1.74 -10.59 -15.95
C VAL A 476 -3.10 -10.35 -15.32
N VAL A 477 -3.66 -11.36 -14.65
CA VAL A 477 -4.90 -11.28 -13.86
C VAL A 477 -4.63 -11.78 -12.44
N LEU A 478 -5.12 -11.04 -11.44
CA LEU A 478 -4.99 -11.35 -10.00
C LEU A 478 -6.35 -11.37 -9.31
N ASP A 479 -6.70 -12.48 -8.68
CA ASP A 479 -8.01 -12.74 -8.05
C ASP A 479 -7.88 -13.20 -6.59
N TYR A 480 -8.07 -12.38 -5.55
CA TYR A 480 -8.29 -10.94 -5.53
C TYR A 480 -7.31 -10.27 -4.56
N LEU A 481 -7.07 -8.97 -4.71
CA LEU A 481 -6.04 -8.21 -3.97
C LEU A 481 -6.11 -8.42 -2.45
N GLN A 482 -7.31 -8.39 -1.89
CA GLN A 482 -7.51 -8.53 -0.45
C GLN A 482 -7.30 -9.95 0.12
N LEU A 483 -6.77 -10.92 -0.64
CA LEU A 483 -6.21 -12.18 -0.12
C LEU A 483 -4.67 -12.25 -0.14
N MET A 484 -3.99 -11.27 -0.72
CA MET A 484 -2.54 -11.21 -0.68
C MET A 484 -2.05 -10.88 0.75
N SER A 485 -0.91 -11.44 1.14
CA SER A 485 -0.16 -11.02 2.33
C SER A 485 1.28 -10.69 1.93
N SER A 486 1.86 -9.73 2.63
CA SER A 486 3.20 -9.19 2.34
C SER A 486 4.33 -10.03 2.93
N GLY A 487 4.00 -11.05 3.73
CA GLY A 487 4.94 -11.82 4.55
C GLY A 487 5.49 -11.05 5.77
N LYS A 488 5.33 -9.72 5.80
CA LYS A 488 5.71 -8.85 6.91
C LYS A 488 4.52 -8.59 7.83
N LYS A 489 4.79 -8.28 9.10
CA LYS A 489 3.79 -7.61 9.94
C LYS A 489 3.65 -6.17 9.46
N VAL A 490 2.55 -5.87 8.78
CA VAL A 490 2.11 -4.51 8.46
C VAL A 490 1.03 -4.11 9.46
N GLU A 491 1.07 -2.87 9.96
CA GLU A 491 0.21 -2.45 11.09
C GLU A 491 -1.26 -2.27 10.71
N SER A 492 -1.54 -1.94 9.43
CA SER A 492 -2.89 -1.71 8.93
C SER A 492 -3.08 -2.35 7.56
N ARG A 493 -4.22 -3.03 7.38
CA ARG A 493 -4.58 -3.67 6.10
C ARG A 493 -4.67 -2.67 4.95
N GLN A 494 -5.02 -1.42 5.23
CA GLN A 494 -5.10 -0.35 4.23
C GLN A 494 -3.71 0.03 3.69
N GLN A 495 -2.69 0.02 4.54
CA GLN A 495 -1.30 0.24 4.14
C GLN A 495 -0.81 -0.93 3.28
N GLU A 496 -1.08 -2.17 3.71
CA GLU A 496 -0.68 -3.36 2.96
C GLU A 496 -1.32 -3.43 1.56
N VAL A 497 -2.61 -3.07 1.43
CA VAL A 497 -3.30 -2.96 0.13
C VAL A 497 -2.73 -1.80 -0.71
N SER A 498 -2.32 -0.69 -0.09
CA SER A 498 -1.65 0.42 -0.79
C SER A 498 -0.27 0.02 -1.33
N GLU A 499 0.51 -0.71 -0.54
CA GLU A 499 1.81 -1.25 -0.97
C GLU A 499 1.65 -2.25 -2.13
N PHE A 500 0.66 -3.14 -2.09
CA PHE A 500 0.34 -4.02 -3.22
C PHE A 500 -0.08 -3.23 -4.46
N SER A 501 -0.94 -2.22 -4.32
CA SER A 501 -1.38 -1.36 -5.41
C SER A 501 -0.19 -0.73 -6.14
N ARG A 502 0.69 -0.04 -5.41
CA ARG A 502 1.91 0.57 -5.96
C ARG A 502 2.85 -0.46 -6.59
N ALA A 503 3.10 -1.58 -5.93
CA ALA A 503 4.06 -2.56 -6.42
C ALA A 503 3.52 -3.38 -7.62
N LEU A 504 2.20 -3.52 -7.76
CA LEU A 504 1.56 -4.02 -8.98
C LEU A 504 1.61 -3.02 -10.13
N LYS A 505 1.47 -1.71 -9.85
CA LYS A 505 1.69 -0.67 -10.85
C LYS A 505 3.14 -0.64 -11.35
N LEU A 506 4.12 -0.90 -10.46
CA LEU A 506 5.52 -1.07 -10.84
C LEU A 506 5.73 -2.35 -11.68
N LEU A 507 5.11 -3.47 -11.31
CA LEU A 507 5.14 -4.72 -12.09
C LEU A 507 4.59 -4.53 -13.52
N ALA A 508 3.46 -3.83 -13.66
CA ALA A 508 2.84 -3.53 -14.94
C ALA A 508 3.80 -2.76 -15.86
N LYS A 509 4.40 -1.68 -15.33
CA LYS A 509 5.38 -0.85 -16.04
C LYS A 509 6.64 -1.62 -16.42
N GLU A 510 7.22 -2.37 -15.48
CA GLU A 510 8.47 -3.11 -15.69
C GLU A 510 8.35 -4.17 -16.80
N LEU A 511 7.21 -4.86 -16.88
CA LEU A 511 6.99 -5.93 -17.85
C LEU A 511 6.26 -5.45 -19.12
N GLU A 512 5.94 -4.16 -19.20
CA GLU A 512 5.14 -3.52 -20.27
C GLU A 512 3.85 -4.29 -20.60
N VAL A 513 3.13 -4.74 -19.56
CA VAL A 513 1.86 -5.48 -19.71
C VAL A 513 0.75 -4.89 -18.86
N PRO A 514 -0.51 -4.93 -19.32
CA PRO A 514 -1.66 -4.70 -18.48
C PRO A 514 -1.73 -5.72 -17.34
N VAL A 515 -1.94 -5.23 -16.13
CA VAL A 515 -2.19 -6.01 -14.91
C VAL A 515 -3.61 -5.72 -14.44
N ILE A 516 -4.49 -6.71 -14.55
CA ILE A 516 -5.85 -6.68 -14.01
C ILE A 516 -5.80 -7.18 -12.57
N ALA A 517 -6.23 -6.34 -11.65
CA ALA A 517 -6.36 -6.66 -10.24
C ALA A 517 -7.84 -6.63 -9.83
N LEU A 518 -8.35 -7.76 -9.33
CA LEU A 518 -9.71 -7.84 -8.80
C LEU A 518 -9.75 -7.29 -7.37
N SER A 519 -10.78 -6.52 -7.07
CA SER A 519 -11.04 -5.97 -5.73
C SER A 519 -12.52 -6.14 -5.35
N GLN A 520 -12.77 -6.32 -4.05
CA GLN A 520 -14.12 -6.26 -3.50
C GLN A 520 -14.52 -4.81 -3.16
N LEU A 521 -15.81 -4.49 -3.33
CA LEU A 521 -16.38 -3.18 -2.98
C LEU A 521 -17.06 -3.19 -1.60
N ASN A 522 -16.96 -2.05 -0.90
CA ASN A 522 -17.65 -1.82 0.36
C ASN A 522 -19.17 -1.68 0.18
N ARG A 523 -19.94 -2.15 1.17
CA ARG A 523 -21.41 -2.21 1.14
C ARG A 523 -22.11 -0.86 1.29
N GLY A 524 -21.39 0.24 1.54
CA GLY A 524 -21.98 1.58 1.71
C GLY A 524 -22.85 2.04 0.53
N SER A 525 -22.57 1.54 -0.68
CA SER A 525 -23.41 1.76 -1.87
C SER A 525 -24.83 1.21 -1.76
N GLU A 526 -25.08 0.20 -0.91
CA GLU A 526 -26.41 -0.40 -0.73
C GLU A 526 -27.40 0.51 0.01
N GLN A 527 -26.89 1.49 0.77
CA GLN A 527 -27.69 2.48 1.49
C GLN A 527 -28.14 3.66 0.60
N ARG A 528 -27.57 3.81 -0.60
CA ARG A 528 -27.99 4.83 -1.58
C ARG A 528 -29.23 4.38 -2.35
N GLN A 529 -30.07 5.33 -2.77
CA GLN A 529 -31.27 5.03 -3.56
C GLN A 529 -30.96 4.40 -4.93
N ASP A 530 -29.87 4.82 -5.57
CA ASP A 530 -29.47 4.34 -6.90
C ASP A 530 -28.71 3.00 -6.86
N LYS A 531 -28.15 2.66 -5.70
CA LYS A 531 -27.33 1.46 -5.44
C LYS A 531 -26.17 1.26 -6.43
N LYS A 532 -25.81 2.24 -7.24
CA LYS A 532 -24.70 2.12 -8.21
C LYS A 532 -23.36 2.28 -7.49
N PRO A 533 -22.34 1.45 -7.79
CA PRO A 533 -21.02 1.59 -7.21
C PRO A 533 -20.33 2.83 -7.78
N MET A 534 -19.57 3.49 -6.93
CA MET A 534 -18.74 4.66 -7.22
C MET A 534 -17.30 4.37 -6.79
N VAL A 535 -16.33 5.15 -7.27
CA VAL A 535 -14.91 4.95 -6.89
C VAL A 535 -14.68 5.18 -5.39
N SER A 536 -15.58 5.94 -4.74
CA SER A 536 -15.67 6.06 -3.27
C SER A 536 -15.84 4.72 -2.54
N ASP A 537 -16.37 3.69 -3.20
CA ASP A 537 -16.75 2.43 -2.58
C ASP A 537 -15.64 1.36 -2.70
N LEU A 538 -14.59 1.66 -3.49
CA LEU A 538 -13.28 1.01 -3.41
C LEU A 538 -12.46 1.46 -2.20
N ARG A 539 -12.88 2.54 -1.53
CA ARG A 539 -12.14 3.12 -0.40
C ARG A 539 -12.59 2.46 0.89
N GLU A 540 -11.67 1.73 1.51
CA GLU A 540 -11.70 1.46 2.95
C GLU A 540 -11.24 2.72 3.73
N SER A 541 -10.51 3.64 3.09
CA SER A 541 -10.04 4.91 3.64
C SER A 541 -11.18 5.92 3.87
N GLY A 542 -11.08 6.68 4.96
CA GLY A 542 -12.07 7.70 5.32
C GLY A 542 -11.90 9.05 4.63
N CYS A 543 -12.80 9.98 4.95
CA CYS A 543 -12.94 11.28 4.32
C CYS A 543 -13.04 12.40 5.36
N LEU A 544 -12.75 13.64 4.96
CA LEU A 544 -12.69 14.83 5.81
C LEU A 544 -13.83 15.79 5.46
N THR A 545 -14.23 16.68 6.38
CA THR A 545 -15.28 17.68 6.09
C THR A 545 -14.76 18.84 5.24
N ALA A 546 -15.65 19.56 4.55
CA ALA A 546 -15.30 20.70 3.69
C ALA A 546 -14.46 21.78 4.40
N GLU A 547 -14.77 22.04 5.67
CA GLU A 547 -14.12 23.03 6.54
C GLU A 547 -12.75 22.60 7.09
N THR A 548 -12.31 21.38 6.77
CA THR A 548 -10.97 20.90 7.13
C THR A 548 -9.92 21.71 6.38
N ARG A 549 -8.98 22.28 7.13
CA ARG A 549 -7.97 23.25 6.68
C ARG A 549 -6.63 22.56 6.45
N VAL A 550 -6.20 22.56 5.20
CA VAL A 550 -4.92 22.00 4.75
C VAL A 550 -3.81 23.03 4.96
N LEU A 551 -2.69 22.61 5.54
CA LEU A 551 -1.52 23.47 5.74
C LEU A 551 -0.65 23.51 4.47
N ARG A 552 -0.54 24.68 3.83
CA ARG A 552 0.24 24.86 2.60
C ARG A 552 1.73 25.00 2.88
N ALA A 553 2.54 24.31 2.09
CA ALA A 553 4.01 24.42 2.14
C ALA A 553 4.53 25.69 1.45
N ASP A 554 3.87 26.13 0.38
CA ASP A 554 4.32 27.29 -0.39
C ASP A 554 4.15 28.62 0.33
N THR A 555 3.10 28.79 1.12
CA THR A 555 2.71 30.06 1.75
C THR A 555 2.71 30.00 3.27
N GLY A 556 2.72 28.80 3.87
CA GLY A 556 2.57 28.60 5.31
C GLY A 556 1.14 28.85 5.84
N ALA A 557 0.23 29.32 4.98
CA ALA A 557 -1.16 29.59 5.32
C ALA A 557 -2.03 28.33 5.24
N GLU A 558 -3.26 28.44 5.74
CA GLU A 558 -4.29 27.41 5.60
C GLU A 558 -5.22 27.70 4.43
N VAL A 559 -5.75 26.63 3.81
CA VAL A 559 -6.87 26.68 2.87
C VAL A 559 -7.81 25.49 3.14
N THR A 560 -9.13 25.69 3.08
CA THR A 560 -10.08 24.60 3.31
C THR A 560 -10.18 23.66 2.12
N LEU A 561 -10.54 22.39 2.35
CA LEU A 561 -10.88 21.44 1.29
C LEU A 561 -12.04 21.96 0.42
N GLY A 562 -13.02 22.62 1.02
CA GLY A 562 -14.13 23.27 0.32
C GLY A 562 -13.68 24.39 -0.62
N GLU A 563 -12.77 25.27 -0.19
CA GLU A 563 -12.19 26.32 -1.05
C GLU A 563 -11.34 25.73 -2.18
N LEU A 564 -10.50 24.74 -1.89
CA LEU A 564 -9.69 24.03 -2.90
C LEU A 564 -10.57 23.39 -3.98
N PHE A 565 -11.66 22.75 -3.57
CA PHE A 565 -12.63 22.18 -4.51
C PHE A 565 -13.38 23.25 -5.30
N ALA A 566 -13.92 24.27 -4.63
CA ALA A 566 -14.72 25.33 -5.27
C ALA A 566 -13.91 26.18 -6.27
N THR A 567 -12.62 26.37 -6.01
CA THR A 567 -11.69 27.05 -6.92
C THR A 567 -11.15 26.13 -8.03
N GLY A 568 -11.37 24.82 -7.93
CA GLY A 568 -10.78 23.83 -8.83
C GLY A 568 -9.26 23.78 -8.75
N ALA A 569 -8.68 24.18 -7.62
CA ALA A 569 -7.24 24.29 -7.43
C ALA A 569 -6.55 22.94 -7.62
N ARG A 570 -5.41 22.96 -8.33
CA ARG A 570 -4.57 21.81 -8.59
C ARG A 570 -3.13 22.11 -8.24
N ASP A 571 -2.39 21.04 -7.98
CA ASP A 571 -0.96 21.03 -7.72
C ASP A 571 -0.53 22.00 -6.59
N VAL A 572 -1.31 22.04 -5.52
CA VAL A 572 -1.10 22.91 -4.35
C VAL A 572 -0.04 22.31 -3.44
N PRO A 573 1.06 23.02 -3.12
CA PRO A 573 2.08 22.48 -2.21
C PRO A 573 1.58 22.42 -0.76
N VAL A 574 1.77 21.28 -0.11
CA VAL A 574 1.32 20.96 1.25
C VAL A 574 2.41 20.27 2.05
N TRP A 575 2.35 20.37 3.38
CA TRP A 575 3.22 19.59 4.26
C TRP A 575 2.72 18.16 4.41
N SER A 576 3.63 17.21 4.32
CA SER A 576 3.38 15.78 4.48
C SER A 576 4.50 15.13 5.28
N LEU A 577 4.16 14.15 6.12
CA LEU A 577 5.11 13.37 6.90
C LEU A 577 5.79 12.33 5.99
N GLY A 578 7.13 12.29 6.02
CA GLY A 578 7.95 11.28 5.38
C GLY A 578 8.16 10.03 6.25
N ASP A 579 8.71 8.98 5.64
CA ASP A 579 9.03 7.70 6.32
C ASP A 579 10.10 7.86 7.42
N ASP A 580 10.85 8.97 7.40
CA ASP A 580 11.84 9.41 8.38
C ASP A 580 11.25 10.29 9.50
N LEU A 581 9.91 10.39 9.58
CA LEU A 581 9.15 11.22 10.54
C LEU A 581 9.46 12.73 10.46
N ARG A 582 9.92 13.21 9.30
CA ARG A 582 10.12 14.64 8.99
C ARG A 582 9.04 15.19 8.07
N TYR A 583 8.76 16.48 8.16
CA TYR A 583 7.81 17.10 7.25
C TYR A 583 8.49 17.57 5.97
N VAL A 584 8.01 17.05 4.84
CA VAL A 584 8.51 17.33 3.50
C VAL A 584 7.44 18.00 2.64
N GLU A 585 7.86 18.89 1.75
CA GLU A 585 6.96 19.49 0.75
C GLU A 585 6.49 18.42 -0.25
N ARG A 586 5.17 18.36 -0.46
CA ARG A 586 4.51 17.49 -1.44
C ARG A 586 3.37 18.20 -2.14
N THR A 587 2.96 17.69 -3.29
CA THR A 587 1.97 18.34 -4.14
C THR A 587 0.59 17.69 -3.98
N LEU A 588 -0.39 18.45 -3.46
CA LEU A 588 -1.80 18.09 -3.46
C LEU A 588 -2.37 18.37 -4.86
N THR A 589 -2.58 17.31 -5.63
CA THR A 589 -2.98 17.39 -7.05
C THR A 589 -4.40 17.90 -7.26
N HIS A 590 -5.36 17.48 -6.42
CA HIS A 590 -6.76 17.93 -6.43
C HIS A 590 -7.51 17.51 -5.16
N VAL A 591 -8.62 18.20 -4.89
CA VAL A 591 -9.66 17.87 -3.88
C VAL A 591 -10.97 17.55 -4.59
N PHE A 592 -11.76 16.61 -4.06
CA PHE A 592 -13.01 16.16 -4.67
C PHE A 592 -14.03 15.64 -3.64
N PRO A 593 -15.34 15.88 -3.85
CA PRO A 593 -16.40 15.37 -2.98
C PRO A 593 -16.53 13.85 -3.10
N THR A 594 -16.82 13.21 -1.97
CA THR A 594 -17.00 11.76 -1.83
C THR A 594 -18.41 11.42 -1.34
N GLY A 595 -19.35 12.36 -1.52
CA GLY A 595 -20.75 12.25 -1.12
C GLY A 595 -20.99 12.55 0.36
N THR A 596 -22.22 12.30 0.82
CA THR A 596 -22.64 12.58 2.20
C THR A 596 -22.38 11.37 3.09
N LYS A 597 -21.66 11.54 4.21
CA LYS A 597 -21.31 10.45 5.15
C LYS A 597 -21.47 10.89 6.61
N PRO A 598 -21.68 9.94 7.55
CA PRO A 598 -21.61 10.22 8.99
C PRO A 598 -20.19 10.62 9.41
N VAL A 599 -20.07 11.70 10.19
CA VAL A 599 -18.79 12.23 10.66
C VAL A 599 -18.70 12.19 12.18
N HIS A 600 -17.46 12.18 12.67
CA HIS A 600 -17.12 12.26 14.09
C HIS A 600 -16.12 13.40 14.30
N ARG A 601 -16.28 14.14 15.38
CA ARG A 601 -15.38 15.18 15.84
C ARG A 601 -14.33 14.58 16.77
N LEU A 602 -13.10 14.56 16.30
CA LEU A 602 -11.92 14.28 17.11
C LEU A 602 -11.47 15.56 17.81
N ARG A 603 -11.13 15.47 19.10
CA ARG A 603 -10.58 16.56 19.92
C ARG A 603 -9.34 16.10 20.67
N LEU A 604 -8.25 16.85 20.55
CA LEU A 604 -6.97 16.55 21.19
C LEU A 604 -6.72 17.43 22.43
N ALA A 605 -5.75 17.05 23.26
CA ALA A 605 -5.38 17.75 24.49
C ALA A 605 -4.75 19.12 24.22
N SER A 606 -4.10 19.33 23.07
CA SER A 606 -3.72 20.67 22.63
C SER A 606 -4.89 21.55 22.16
N GLY A 607 -6.14 21.08 22.22
CA GLY A 607 -7.33 21.80 21.75
C GLY A 607 -7.57 21.71 20.24
N LYS A 608 -6.66 21.08 19.47
CA LYS A 608 -6.87 20.80 18.04
C LYS A 608 -8.09 19.92 17.83
N THR A 609 -8.83 20.19 16.76
CA THR A 609 -10.05 19.45 16.39
C THR A 609 -10.09 19.19 14.90
N VAL A 610 -10.63 18.04 14.51
CA VAL A 610 -10.88 17.66 13.10
C VAL A 610 -12.14 16.83 13.02
N ARG A 611 -12.87 16.95 11.92
CA ARG A 611 -14.11 16.21 11.66
C ARG A 611 -13.88 15.29 10.47
N ALA A 612 -14.06 14.00 10.69
CA ALA A 612 -13.75 12.97 9.70
C ALA A 612 -14.74 11.80 9.81
N THR A 613 -14.80 10.95 8.80
CA THR A 613 -15.57 9.70 8.89
C THR A 613 -14.88 8.68 9.80
N ALA A 614 -15.62 7.74 10.38
CA ALA A 614 -15.08 6.76 11.33
C ALA A 614 -13.92 5.92 10.76
N ASN A 615 -13.88 5.69 9.46
CA ASN A 615 -12.80 4.95 8.78
C ASN A 615 -11.60 5.83 8.38
N HIS A 616 -11.52 7.10 8.82
CA HIS A 616 -10.41 7.99 8.48
C HIS A 616 -9.15 7.64 9.29
N PRO A 617 -7.99 7.33 8.65
CA PRO A 617 -6.77 7.01 9.38
C PRO A 617 -6.10 8.26 9.96
N PHE A 618 -5.59 8.12 11.19
CA PHE A 618 -4.72 9.07 11.87
C PHE A 618 -3.42 8.38 12.26
N PHE A 619 -2.30 9.10 12.23
CA PHE A 619 -1.00 8.51 12.55
C PHE A 619 -0.85 8.34 14.06
N THR A 620 -0.67 7.11 14.56
CA THR A 620 -0.48 6.77 15.98
C THR A 620 0.85 6.05 16.20
N TYR A 621 1.16 5.66 17.44
CA TYR A 621 2.29 4.76 17.73
C TYR A 621 2.17 3.38 17.07
N ARG A 622 0.96 2.97 16.68
CA ARG A 622 0.65 1.70 15.98
C ARG A 622 0.40 1.94 14.49
N GLY A 623 1.06 2.94 13.92
CA GLY A 623 0.86 3.38 12.53
C GLY A 623 -0.50 4.02 12.29
N TRP A 624 -1.04 3.86 11.09
CA TRP A 624 -2.27 4.52 10.65
C TRP A 624 -3.55 3.82 11.17
N THR A 625 -4.15 4.40 12.21
CA THR A 625 -5.33 3.86 12.91
C THR A 625 -6.61 4.61 12.54
N PRO A 626 -7.71 3.92 12.15
CA PRO A 626 -9.00 4.56 11.86
C PRO A 626 -9.64 5.26 13.06
N LEU A 627 -10.31 6.40 12.83
CA LEU A 627 -10.96 7.20 13.88
C LEU A 627 -11.96 6.43 14.76
N GLY A 628 -12.65 5.43 14.23
CA GLY A 628 -13.61 4.59 14.96
C GLY A 628 -12.97 3.54 15.87
N GLU A 629 -11.68 3.28 15.72
CA GLU A 629 -10.88 2.38 16.57
C GLU A 629 -10.14 3.15 17.68
N LEU A 630 -10.07 4.48 17.58
CA LEU A 630 -9.43 5.34 18.57
C LEU A 630 -10.31 5.57 19.80
N ALA A 631 -9.66 5.66 20.96
CA ALA A 631 -10.26 5.96 22.24
C ALA A 631 -9.63 7.19 22.92
N ALA A 632 -10.31 7.76 23.91
CA ALA A 632 -9.74 8.81 24.75
C ALA A 632 -8.53 8.26 25.53
N GLY A 633 -7.39 8.95 25.43
CA GLY A 633 -6.09 8.52 25.93
C GLY A 633 -5.07 8.16 24.85
N ASP A 634 -5.53 7.74 23.66
CA ASP A 634 -4.66 7.40 22.53
C ASP A 634 -3.83 8.62 22.06
N ARG A 635 -2.75 8.35 21.32
CA ARG A 635 -1.76 9.35 20.91
C ARG A 635 -1.68 9.46 19.39
N ILE A 636 -1.80 10.68 18.88
CA ILE A 636 -1.82 11.00 17.45
C ILE A 636 -0.67 11.96 17.10
N GLY A 637 -0.05 11.71 15.95
CA GLY A 637 1.01 12.53 15.38
C GLY A 637 0.52 13.90 14.89
N VAL A 638 1.08 14.96 15.47
CA VAL A 638 0.90 16.36 15.08
C VAL A 638 2.26 17.01 14.78
N PRO A 639 2.35 18.09 13.98
CA PRO A 639 3.63 18.76 13.76
C PRO A 639 4.17 19.42 15.04
N ARG A 640 5.43 19.11 15.37
CA ARG A 640 6.28 19.83 16.34
C ARG A 640 6.98 21.02 15.68
N HIS A 641 7.44 20.80 14.45
CA HIS A 641 8.18 21.77 13.64
C HIS A 641 7.77 21.66 12.17
N THR A 642 7.89 22.76 11.43
CA THR A 642 7.71 22.78 9.96
C THR A 642 8.67 23.82 9.37
N ASP A 643 9.33 23.46 8.27
CA ASP A 643 10.27 24.33 7.58
C ASP A 643 9.61 25.56 6.96
N GLY A 644 10.34 26.69 6.95
CA GLY A 644 9.84 27.97 6.45
C GLY A 644 9.30 27.88 5.01
N PRO A 645 8.24 28.63 4.66
CA PRO A 645 7.52 28.39 3.41
C PRO A 645 8.34 28.83 2.19
N THR A 646 8.06 28.18 1.06
CA THR A 646 8.84 28.30 -0.17
C THR A 646 8.68 29.69 -0.81
N GLN A 647 7.49 30.28 -0.71
CA GLN A 647 7.24 31.70 -1.02
C GLN A 647 7.40 32.51 0.26
N ARG A 648 8.18 33.60 0.19
CA ARG A 648 8.41 34.51 1.31
C ARG A 648 7.90 35.90 0.99
N THR A 649 7.14 36.46 1.91
CA THR A 649 6.71 37.85 1.88
C THR A 649 7.72 38.69 2.65
N GLN A 650 7.98 39.92 2.21
CA GLN A 650 8.81 40.87 2.95
C GLN A 650 7.97 42.10 3.27
N TRP A 651 7.82 42.38 4.57
CA TRP A 651 7.26 43.62 5.09
C TRP A 651 8.39 44.52 5.57
N ASP A 652 8.12 45.81 5.81
CA ASP A 652 8.98 46.60 6.66
C ASP A 652 8.69 46.35 8.15
N ASP A 653 9.56 46.83 9.03
CA ASP A 653 9.46 46.54 10.46
C ASP A 653 8.24 47.21 11.12
N ALA A 654 7.77 48.34 10.59
CA ALA A 654 6.59 49.04 11.10
C ALA A 654 5.31 48.30 10.72
N GLN A 655 5.19 47.80 9.48
CA GLN A 655 4.07 46.96 9.05
C GLN A 655 3.91 45.70 9.92
N VAL A 656 5.03 45.10 10.36
CA VAL A 656 5.02 43.92 11.26
C VAL A 656 4.55 44.31 12.66
N GLU A 657 4.98 45.47 13.17
CA GLU A 657 4.60 45.97 14.50
C GLU A 657 3.14 46.45 14.54
N ASP A 658 2.69 47.21 13.54
CA ASP A 658 1.31 47.67 13.37
C ASP A 658 0.31 46.50 13.27
N ALA A 659 0.63 45.46 12.48
CA ALA A 659 -0.22 44.29 12.35
C ALA A 659 -0.27 43.43 13.63
N ALA A 660 0.80 43.42 14.41
CA ALA A 660 0.84 42.73 15.71
C ALA A 660 0.02 43.50 16.76
N LEU A 661 0.06 44.83 16.73
CA LEU A 661 -0.74 45.70 17.60
C LEU A 661 -2.23 45.61 17.27
N ALA A 662 -2.61 45.70 15.98
CA ALA A 662 -4.00 45.58 15.55
C ALA A 662 -4.61 44.20 15.87
N LEU A 663 -3.79 43.14 15.91
CA LEU A 663 -4.21 41.81 16.39
C LEU A 663 -4.41 41.79 17.91
N ALA A 664 -3.56 42.50 18.66
CA ALA A 664 -3.63 42.64 20.11
C ALA A 664 -4.87 43.45 20.54
N GLU A 665 -5.19 44.53 19.84
CA GLU A 665 -6.34 45.41 20.13
C GLU A 665 -7.70 44.79 19.75
N GLY A 666 -7.72 43.65 19.05
CA GLY A 666 -8.95 43.01 18.54
C GLY A 666 -9.51 43.65 17.26
N ASP A 667 -8.84 44.68 16.74
CA ASP A 667 -9.25 45.45 15.55
C ASP A 667 -9.08 44.66 14.24
N ALA A 668 -8.19 43.66 14.20
CA ALA A 668 -7.94 42.82 13.03
C ALA A 668 -7.63 41.35 13.37
N GLY A 669 -8.05 40.45 12.46
CA GLY A 669 -7.60 39.05 12.48
C GLY A 669 -6.18 38.87 11.94
N LEU A 670 -5.51 37.77 12.29
CA LEU A 670 -4.14 37.47 11.88
C LEU A 670 -4.02 37.39 10.33
N PRO A 671 -3.26 38.28 9.65
CA PRO A 671 -3.15 38.29 8.19
C PRO A 671 -2.44 37.05 7.63
N ALA A 672 -2.84 36.60 6.44
CA ALA A 672 -2.30 35.39 5.82
C ALA A 672 -0.82 35.56 5.42
N GLU A 673 -0.40 36.78 5.09
CA GLU A 673 0.96 37.13 4.71
C GLU A 673 1.97 36.95 5.85
N VAL A 674 1.52 37.01 7.12
CA VAL A 674 2.39 36.84 8.30
C VAL A 674 3.01 35.45 8.33
N PHE A 675 2.30 34.43 7.84
CA PHE A 675 2.80 33.04 7.76
C PHE A 675 3.95 32.87 6.77
N ALA A 676 4.07 33.78 5.79
CA ALA A 676 5.11 33.82 4.77
C ALA A 676 6.29 34.73 5.14
N LEU A 677 6.27 35.41 6.30
CA LEU A 677 7.37 36.27 6.73
C LEU A 677 8.63 35.47 7.12
N PRO A 678 9.84 36.04 6.99
CA PRO A 678 11.05 35.44 7.53
C PRO A 678 10.97 35.22 9.05
N LYS A 679 11.60 34.16 9.56
CA LYS A 679 11.63 33.82 11.01
C LYS A 679 12.03 34.99 11.92
N ALA A 680 12.86 35.92 11.44
CA ALA A 680 13.20 37.14 12.18
C ALA A 680 12.01 38.14 12.31
N GLN A 681 11.20 38.30 11.27
CA GLN A 681 10.01 39.14 11.30
C GLN A 681 8.84 38.47 12.03
N ILE A 682 8.67 37.15 11.91
CA ILE A 682 7.74 36.39 12.77
C ILE A 682 8.13 36.55 14.25
N ARG A 683 9.44 36.49 14.59
CA ARG A 683 9.90 36.73 15.96
C ARG A 683 9.48 38.12 16.46
N ARG A 684 9.68 39.17 15.65
CA ARG A 684 9.22 40.54 15.97
C ARG A 684 7.70 40.60 16.14
N PHE A 685 6.93 40.05 15.21
CA PHE A 685 5.46 40.02 15.27
C PHE A 685 4.98 39.42 16.60
N VAL A 686 5.50 38.24 16.95
CA VAL A 686 5.18 37.56 18.22
C VAL A 686 5.63 38.41 19.41
N GLN A 687 6.85 38.96 19.40
CA GLN A 687 7.35 39.81 20.48
C GLN A 687 6.48 41.07 20.71
N THR A 688 5.97 41.69 19.65
CA THR A 688 5.13 42.88 19.74
C THR A 688 3.72 42.55 20.25
N PHE A 689 3.04 41.56 19.66
CA PHE A 689 1.72 41.12 20.13
C PHE A 689 1.74 40.71 21.60
N TRP A 690 2.74 39.90 21.96
CA TRP A 690 2.86 39.36 23.31
C TRP A 690 3.20 40.46 24.33
N ALA A 691 3.75 41.61 23.92
CA ALA A 691 4.17 42.69 24.84
C ALA A 691 2.98 43.38 25.50
N GLU A 692 1.88 43.50 24.75
CA GLU A 692 0.66 44.14 25.21
C GLU A 692 -0.29 43.12 25.89
N HIS A 693 -0.33 41.85 25.42
CA HIS A 693 -1.36 40.87 25.82
C HIS A 693 -0.83 39.55 26.42
N GLY A 694 0.47 39.31 26.37
CA GLY A 694 1.09 38.09 26.87
C GLY A 694 1.29 38.07 28.38
N THR A 695 0.98 36.94 28.99
CA THR A 695 1.14 36.70 30.43
C THR A 695 2.26 35.68 30.67
N VAL A 696 3.18 36.02 31.59
CA VAL A 696 4.19 35.11 32.13
C VAL A 696 4.13 35.18 33.66
N LEU A 697 3.55 34.17 34.29
CA LEU A 697 3.44 34.07 35.75
C LEU A 697 4.30 32.93 36.28
N LEU A 698 4.90 33.12 37.46
CA LEU A 698 5.59 32.06 38.19
C LEU A 698 4.80 31.73 39.45
N GLU A 699 4.13 30.58 39.47
CA GLU A 699 3.39 30.09 40.63
C GLU A 699 3.90 28.72 41.07
N GLY A 700 4.25 28.58 42.35
CA GLY A 700 4.70 27.29 42.92
C GLY A 700 5.98 26.71 42.29
N GLY A 701 6.78 27.52 41.59
CA GLY A 701 7.95 27.07 40.83
C GLY A 701 7.63 26.60 39.39
N ARG A 702 6.38 26.69 38.93
CA ARG A 702 5.99 26.43 37.54
C ARG A 702 5.72 27.75 36.81
N ALA A 703 6.32 27.92 35.63
CA ALA A 703 6.01 29.04 34.76
C ALA A 703 4.70 28.79 34.00
N HIS A 704 3.93 29.85 33.81
CA HIS A 704 2.68 29.84 33.05
C HIS A 704 2.81 30.91 31.96
N VAL A 705 3.07 30.46 30.74
CA VAL A 705 3.22 31.32 29.55
C VAL A 705 1.94 31.20 28.71
N ALA A 706 1.14 32.27 28.66
CA ALA A 706 -0.15 32.25 27.97
C ALA A 706 -0.53 33.62 27.39
N ALA A 707 -1.42 33.64 26.39
CA ALA A 707 -2.01 34.86 25.82
C ALA A 707 -3.50 34.66 25.50
N PRO A 708 -4.37 35.66 25.73
CA PRO A 708 -5.78 35.62 25.34
C PRO A 708 -5.98 35.95 23.86
N PHE A 709 -7.09 35.48 23.30
CA PHE A 709 -7.55 35.70 21.93
C PHE A 709 -9.09 35.70 21.89
N ASP A 710 -9.68 36.40 20.92
CA ASP A 710 -11.15 36.47 20.76
C ASP A 710 -11.78 35.15 20.30
N SER A 711 -10.97 34.26 19.71
CA SER A 711 -11.45 32.94 19.26
C SER A 711 -10.38 31.85 19.29
N ALA A 712 -10.83 30.61 19.48
CA ALA A 712 -9.97 29.42 19.43
C ALA A 712 -9.26 29.25 18.08
N LEU A 713 -9.88 29.69 16.97
CA LEU A 713 -9.28 29.67 15.64
C LEU A 713 -8.11 30.65 15.52
N GLN A 714 -8.23 31.85 16.09
CA GLN A 714 -7.18 32.86 16.09
C GLN A 714 -5.99 32.41 16.98
N ALA A 715 -6.29 31.80 18.14
CA ALA A 715 -5.28 31.17 19.00
C ALA A 715 -4.53 30.02 18.29
N ASP A 716 -5.24 29.07 17.66
CA ASP A 716 -4.64 27.97 16.88
C ASP A 716 -3.75 28.50 15.74
N ARG A 717 -4.24 29.52 15.01
CA ARG A 717 -3.49 30.18 13.94
C ARG A 717 -2.22 30.86 14.46
N PHE A 718 -2.27 31.55 15.60
CA PHE A 718 -1.09 32.15 16.22
C PHE A 718 -0.10 31.09 16.71
N GLY A 719 -0.58 30.00 17.33
CA GLY A 719 0.23 28.87 17.78
C GLY A 719 1.08 28.24 16.66
N ARG A 720 0.60 28.27 15.41
CA ARG A 720 1.36 27.78 14.24
C ARG A 720 2.54 28.65 13.84
N LEU A 721 2.52 29.96 14.16
CA LEU A 721 3.71 30.80 14.01
C LEU A 721 4.83 30.34 14.96
N LEU A 722 4.48 29.78 16.11
CA LEU A 722 5.41 29.27 17.12
C LEU A 722 6.02 27.90 16.72
N LEU A 723 5.36 27.11 15.87
CA LEU A 723 5.96 25.91 15.25
C LEU A 723 7.22 26.22 14.43
N ARG A 724 7.37 27.45 13.88
CA ARG A 724 8.61 27.91 13.21
C ARG A 724 9.81 28.00 14.17
N PHE A 725 9.57 27.97 15.47
CA PHE A 725 10.57 27.98 16.53
C PHE A 725 10.66 26.63 17.26
N GLY A 726 9.91 25.62 16.82
CA GLY A 726 9.80 24.33 17.52
C GLY A 726 9.15 24.47 18.89
N ILE A 727 8.15 25.35 19.00
CA ILE A 727 7.39 25.61 20.22
C ILE A 727 5.95 25.16 19.98
N SER A 728 5.51 24.14 20.73
CA SER A 728 4.15 23.63 20.68
C SER A 728 3.25 24.42 21.62
N THR A 729 1.96 24.50 21.28
CA THR A 729 0.97 25.23 22.07
C THR A 729 -0.33 24.46 22.20
N ALA A 730 -1.02 24.67 23.32
CA ALA A 730 -2.40 24.23 23.53
C ALA A 730 -3.36 25.43 23.51
N VAL A 731 -4.56 25.23 22.96
CA VAL A 731 -5.65 26.21 22.97
C VAL A 731 -6.72 25.76 23.96
N VAL A 732 -6.98 26.60 24.96
CA VAL A 732 -8.02 26.37 25.97
C VAL A 732 -9.15 27.35 25.71
N ALA A 733 -10.38 26.86 25.53
CA ALA A 733 -11.54 27.74 25.42
C ALA A 733 -11.83 28.42 26.78
N ASP A 734 -12.24 29.68 26.75
CA ASP A 734 -12.54 30.50 27.94
C ASP A 734 -13.88 31.23 27.77
N ASP A 735 -14.44 31.77 28.85
CA ASP A 735 -15.77 32.42 28.84
C ASP A 735 -15.76 33.71 28.01
N GLY A 736 -16.04 33.57 26.70
CA GLY A 736 -16.08 34.67 25.72
C GLY A 736 -14.89 34.73 24.76
N GLY A 737 -13.97 33.76 24.79
CA GLY A 737 -12.81 33.74 23.89
C GLY A 737 -12.01 32.44 23.95
N ALA A 738 -10.70 32.52 23.77
CA ALA A 738 -9.78 31.41 23.98
C ALA A 738 -8.41 31.90 24.49
N ARG A 739 -7.67 31.00 25.13
CA ARG A 739 -6.34 31.25 25.66
C ARG A 739 -5.34 30.28 25.04
N LEU A 740 -4.31 30.82 24.39
CA LEU A 740 -3.15 30.06 23.94
C LEU A 740 -2.21 29.88 25.14
N GLN A 741 -1.73 28.66 25.37
CA GLN A 741 -0.77 28.37 26.44
C GLN A 741 0.41 27.53 25.91
N VAL A 742 1.62 27.88 26.33
CA VAL A 742 2.82 27.05 26.17
C VAL A 742 2.91 26.18 27.42
N ALA A 743 2.45 24.94 27.32
CA ALA A 743 2.24 24.06 28.47
C ALA A 743 3.46 23.18 28.80
N ASP A 744 4.25 22.80 27.80
CA ASP A 744 5.41 21.94 27.96
C ASP A 744 6.64 22.71 28.47
N HIS A 745 7.41 22.09 29.36
CA HIS A 745 8.56 22.70 30.03
C HIS A 745 9.66 23.15 29.05
N ASP A 746 9.97 22.33 28.05
CA ASP A 746 11.01 22.64 27.07
C ASP A 746 10.54 23.70 26.08
N ASP A 747 9.27 23.64 25.69
CA ASP A 747 8.67 24.67 24.85
C ASP A 747 8.57 26.02 25.58
N GLN A 748 8.33 26.04 26.90
CA GLN A 748 8.44 27.25 27.73
C GLN A 748 9.87 27.79 27.74
N ILE A 749 10.88 26.94 27.96
CA ILE A 749 12.29 27.33 27.92
C ILE A 749 12.68 27.88 26.54
N ARG A 750 12.26 27.22 25.44
CA ARG A 750 12.46 27.69 24.06
C ARG A 750 11.80 29.04 23.84
N PHE A 751 10.54 29.20 24.25
CA PHE A 751 9.81 30.48 24.14
C PHE A 751 10.53 31.61 24.87
N LEU A 752 10.95 31.39 26.13
CA LEU A 752 11.65 32.41 26.92
C LEU A 752 13.05 32.74 26.34
N LYS A 753 13.76 31.75 25.76
CA LYS A 753 15.07 31.94 25.11
C LYS A 753 14.98 32.63 23.74
N GLU A 754 13.98 32.32 22.91
CA GLU A 754 13.82 32.81 21.53
C GLU A 754 12.96 34.08 21.41
N ILE A 755 11.87 34.17 22.18
CA ILE A 755 10.90 35.26 22.13
C ILE A 755 11.11 36.23 23.31
N GLY A 756 11.21 35.71 24.54
CA GLY A 756 11.22 36.49 25.79
C GLY A 756 12.41 37.44 26.04
N ARG A 757 13.33 37.60 25.09
CA ARG A 757 14.54 38.44 25.20
C ARG A 757 14.35 39.93 24.83
N SER A 758 13.16 40.35 24.40
CA SER A 758 12.89 41.76 24.04
C SER A 758 12.69 42.66 25.27
N SER A 759 12.91 43.97 25.08
CA SER A 759 13.04 44.95 26.16
C SER A 759 11.78 45.23 26.99
N GLY A 760 10.60 44.78 26.56
CA GLY A 760 9.34 44.93 27.32
C GLY A 760 9.16 43.91 28.46
N PHE A 761 9.84 42.76 28.41
CA PHE A 761 9.55 41.61 29.29
C PHE A 761 10.72 41.11 30.12
N GLY A 762 11.91 41.65 29.87
CA GLY A 762 13.19 41.01 30.21
C GLY A 762 13.42 40.73 31.70
N GLU A 763 12.57 41.21 32.61
CA GLU A 763 12.67 40.88 34.03
C GLU A 763 11.79 39.66 34.42
N ALA A 764 10.51 39.65 34.06
CA ALA A 764 9.61 38.51 34.33
C ALA A 764 9.99 37.26 33.53
N ALA A 765 10.32 37.42 32.24
CA ALA A 765 10.77 36.32 31.39
C ALA A 765 12.11 35.74 31.86
N ARG A 766 13.01 36.58 32.37
CA ARG A 766 14.31 36.16 32.92
C ARG A 766 14.16 35.50 34.28
N ALA A 767 13.27 35.99 35.15
CA ALA A 767 12.97 35.34 36.43
C ALA A 767 12.29 33.97 36.25
N ALA A 768 11.37 33.85 35.27
CA ALA A 768 10.80 32.56 34.88
C ALA A 768 11.87 31.62 34.32
N LEU A 769 12.75 32.12 33.45
CA LEU A 769 13.84 31.32 32.90
C LEU A 769 14.84 30.88 33.97
N GLU A 770 15.25 31.77 34.90
CA GLU A 770 16.12 31.45 36.03
C GLU A 770 15.51 30.42 37.00
N ALA A 771 14.18 30.35 37.09
CA ALA A 771 13.49 29.33 37.88
C ALA A 771 13.35 27.98 37.15
N LEU A 772 13.20 27.98 35.83
CA LEU A 772 13.12 26.79 34.97
C LEU A 772 14.51 26.16 34.67
N ASP A 773 15.59 26.95 34.70
CA ASP A 773 16.98 26.47 34.50
C ASP A 773 17.51 25.71 35.75
N VAL A 774 16.71 25.61 36.82
CA VAL A 774 16.96 24.71 37.96
C VAL A 774 16.28 23.37 37.68
N PRO A 775 17.03 22.25 37.54
CA PRO A 775 16.42 20.97 37.21
C PRO A 775 15.42 20.55 38.29
N ALA A 776 14.19 20.25 37.85
CA ALA A 776 13.12 19.80 38.74
C ALA A 776 13.57 18.58 39.56
N GLY A 777 13.39 18.64 40.88
CA GLY A 777 13.60 17.48 41.74
C GLY A 777 12.64 16.35 41.35
N PRO A 778 13.00 15.08 41.61
CA PRO A 778 12.26 13.94 41.07
C PRO A 778 10.86 13.84 41.68
N GLU A 779 9.84 14.29 40.94
CA GLU A 779 8.48 13.76 41.10
C GLU A 779 8.52 12.29 40.63
N THR A 780 8.50 11.37 41.58
CA THR A 780 8.58 9.92 41.31
C THR A 780 7.27 9.42 40.71
N ASP A 781 7.10 9.59 39.41
CA ASP A 781 5.94 9.05 38.70
C ASP A 781 6.17 7.58 38.33
N ALA A 782 5.45 6.70 39.01
CA ALA A 782 5.35 5.29 38.63
C ALA A 782 4.76 5.13 37.20
N ALA A 783 4.00 6.11 36.75
CA ALA A 783 3.47 6.19 35.39
C ALA A 783 4.57 6.22 34.32
N LEU A 784 5.70 6.90 34.54
CA LEU A 784 6.77 7.00 33.55
C LEU A 784 7.41 5.63 33.26
N TRP A 785 7.67 4.84 34.32
CA TRP A 785 8.21 3.49 34.18
C TRP A 785 7.20 2.50 33.60
N GLN A 786 5.91 2.75 33.81
CA GLN A 786 4.86 1.98 33.15
C GLN A 786 4.81 2.31 31.66
N SER A 787 4.82 3.58 31.26
CA SER A 787 4.90 4.00 29.86
C SER A 787 6.14 3.50 29.13
N VAL A 788 7.32 3.54 29.77
CA VAL A 788 8.56 2.97 29.21
C VAL A 788 8.47 1.45 29.09
N GLY A 789 7.85 0.77 30.06
CA GLY A 789 7.58 -0.66 30.01
C GLY A 789 6.63 -1.06 28.88
N ASP A 790 5.58 -0.26 28.65
CA ASP A 790 4.59 -0.47 27.60
C ASP A 790 5.21 -0.25 26.20
N VAL A 791 6.05 0.80 26.02
CA VAL A 791 6.79 1.04 24.77
C VAL A 791 7.85 -0.04 24.50
N LEU A 792 8.53 -0.54 25.53
CA LEU A 792 9.49 -1.65 25.39
C LEU A 792 8.82 -3.01 25.16
N ALA A 793 7.54 -3.17 25.46
CA ALA A 793 6.79 -4.39 25.16
C ALA A 793 6.37 -4.49 23.68
N ASP A 794 6.32 -3.38 22.95
CA ASP A 794 5.74 -3.29 21.59
C ASP A 794 6.79 -3.57 20.49
N PRO A 795 6.60 -4.56 19.59
CA PRO A 795 7.63 -5.02 18.64
C PRO A 795 7.81 -4.16 17.37
N VAL A 796 7.57 -2.85 17.44
CA VAL A 796 7.56 -1.90 16.29
C VAL A 796 8.82 -0.99 16.26
N PRO A 797 9.15 -0.28 15.16
CA PRO A 797 10.41 0.45 14.98
C PRO A 797 10.80 1.43 16.10
N VAL A 798 9.83 2.17 16.67
CA VAL A 798 10.10 3.06 17.82
C VAL A 798 10.53 2.23 19.04
N GLY A 799 9.82 1.13 19.31
CA GLY A 799 10.16 0.16 20.35
C GLY A 799 11.41 -0.68 20.03
N ALA A 800 11.97 -0.63 18.82
CA ALA A 800 13.28 -1.19 18.48
C ALA A 800 14.40 -0.18 18.76
N LEU A 801 14.24 1.07 18.30
CA LEU A 801 15.17 2.17 18.56
C LEU A 801 15.39 2.41 20.07
N VAL A 802 14.29 2.39 20.84
CA VAL A 802 14.32 2.49 22.31
C VAL A 802 14.92 1.24 22.96
N ARG A 803 14.79 0.06 22.34
CA ARG A 803 15.40 -1.20 22.82
C ARG A 803 16.91 -1.14 22.72
N ASP A 804 17.44 -0.71 21.57
CA ASP A 804 18.88 -0.66 21.32
C ASP A 804 19.57 0.26 22.35
N CYS A 805 19.00 1.45 22.61
CA CYS A 805 19.48 2.34 23.68
C CYS A 805 19.37 1.72 25.08
N VAL A 806 18.30 0.98 25.38
CA VAL A 806 18.09 0.36 26.70
C VAL A 806 19.00 -0.85 26.92
N ASP A 807 19.26 -1.66 25.89
CA ASP A 807 20.14 -2.83 25.97
C ASP A 807 21.63 -2.42 25.94
N GLU A 808 22.03 -1.31 25.29
CA GLU A 808 23.34 -0.67 25.50
C GLU A 808 23.56 -0.36 26.99
N VAL A 809 22.62 0.35 27.63
CA VAL A 809 22.65 0.67 29.07
C VAL A 809 22.71 -0.60 29.94
N ARG A 810 22.01 -1.66 29.52
CA ARG A 810 21.97 -2.95 30.22
C ARG A 810 23.29 -3.72 30.12
N SER A 811 24.00 -3.58 29.01
CA SER A 811 25.30 -4.22 28.75
C SER A 811 26.46 -3.63 29.58
N ALA A 812 26.34 -2.36 30.01
CA ALA A 812 27.40 -1.61 30.70
C ALA A 812 27.65 -2.00 32.18
N ALA A 813 26.85 -2.92 32.74
CA ALA A 813 26.95 -3.52 34.08
C ALA A 813 26.78 -2.58 35.30
N PRO A 814 26.52 -3.17 36.48
CA PRO A 814 25.28 -3.85 36.85
C PRO A 814 24.24 -2.86 37.43
N ALA A 815 22.96 -3.02 37.06
CA ALA A 815 21.81 -2.33 37.65
C ALA A 815 22.01 -0.82 37.93
N PRO A 816 22.01 0.03 36.88
CA PRO A 816 22.19 1.47 37.04
C PRO A 816 21.13 2.07 37.95
N LYS A 817 21.50 3.07 38.75
CA LYS A 817 20.53 3.81 39.57
C LYS A 817 19.61 4.61 38.66
N LEU A 818 18.34 4.76 39.06
CA LEU A 818 17.30 5.47 38.32
C LEU A 818 17.79 6.80 37.70
N GLN A 819 18.58 7.58 38.45
CA GLN A 819 19.19 8.85 38.02
C GLN A 819 20.09 8.74 36.79
N GLN A 820 20.82 7.64 36.61
CA GLN A 820 21.66 7.41 35.43
C GLN A 820 20.81 7.03 34.22
N VAL A 821 19.65 6.42 34.42
CA VAL A 821 18.71 6.12 33.33
C VAL A 821 17.93 7.38 32.95
N THR A 822 17.44 8.18 33.89
CA THR A 822 16.82 9.48 33.56
C THR A 822 17.80 10.43 32.90
N ALA A 823 19.04 10.59 33.38
CA ALA A 823 20.01 11.49 32.75
C ALA A 823 20.47 11.04 31.35
N LEU A 824 20.24 9.77 30.98
CA LEU A 824 20.56 9.21 29.67
C LEU A 824 19.31 9.12 28.78
N LEU A 825 18.11 9.02 29.36
CA LEU A 825 16.83 9.27 28.69
C LEU A 825 16.68 10.75 28.36
N ASP A 826 17.02 11.70 29.24
CA ASP A 826 17.09 13.13 28.92
C ASP A 826 18.06 13.39 27.74
N GLY A 827 19.15 12.62 27.66
CA GLY A 827 20.10 12.65 26.54
C GLY A 827 19.56 12.02 25.25
N ALA A 828 18.84 10.90 25.35
CA ALA A 828 18.22 10.22 24.22
C ALA A 828 16.98 10.96 23.70
N ASP A 829 16.21 11.59 24.58
CA ASP A 829 15.12 12.52 24.26
C ASP A 829 15.67 13.80 23.64
N LEU A 830 16.87 14.26 24.02
CA LEU A 830 17.57 15.35 23.31
C LEU A 830 17.94 14.95 21.87
N ASP A 831 18.43 13.72 21.62
CA ASP A 831 18.72 13.24 20.27
C ASP A 831 17.44 12.89 19.46
N LEU A 832 16.42 12.30 20.08
CA LEU A 832 15.10 12.08 19.46
C LEU A 832 14.34 13.38 19.19
N ALA A 833 14.50 14.41 20.03
CA ALA A 833 13.96 15.75 19.80
C ALA A 833 14.78 16.58 18.80
N ALA A 834 16.05 16.22 18.54
CA ALA A 834 16.88 16.85 17.52
C ALA A 834 16.63 16.32 16.10
N VAL A 835 15.96 15.16 15.94
CA VAL A 835 15.85 14.46 14.65
C VAL A 835 14.42 14.45 14.07
N ASN A 836 13.37 14.44 14.90
CA ASN A 836 11.97 14.27 14.47
C ASN A 836 11.14 15.56 14.55
N ASP A 837 10.49 15.93 13.45
CA ASP A 837 9.54 17.07 13.39
C ASP A 837 8.14 16.73 13.97
N LEU A 838 7.95 15.52 14.50
CA LEU A 838 6.67 15.00 15.00
C LEU A 838 6.53 15.15 16.52
N LEU A 839 5.33 15.52 16.98
CA LEU A 839 4.89 15.49 18.38
C LEU A 839 3.69 14.53 18.53
N TRP A 840 3.56 13.90 19.69
CA TRP A 840 2.44 13.02 20.03
C TRP A 840 1.45 13.73 20.94
N ASP A 841 0.26 14.05 20.42
CA ASP A 841 -0.83 14.71 21.14
C ASP A 841 -1.91 13.69 21.56
N THR A 842 -2.65 13.98 22.62
CA THR A 842 -3.57 13.02 23.27
C THR A 842 -4.99 13.20 22.79
N VAL A 843 -5.66 12.12 22.40
CA VAL A 843 -7.12 12.10 22.16
C VAL A 843 -7.85 12.34 23.48
N VAL A 844 -8.65 13.41 23.54
CA VAL A 844 -9.50 13.73 24.70
C VAL A 844 -10.94 13.27 24.48
N ALA A 845 -11.46 13.43 23.27
CA ALA A 845 -12.83 13.03 22.94
C ALA A 845 -12.98 12.70 21.44
N ILE A 846 -13.87 11.76 21.15
CA ILE A 846 -14.37 11.45 19.81
C ILE A 846 -15.90 11.40 19.92
N GLU A 847 -16.58 12.31 19.22
CA GLU A 847 -18.02 12.56 19.37
C GLU A 847 -18.72 12.47 18.00
N PRO A 848 -19.84 11.75 17.83
CA PRO A 848 -20.61 11.79 16.59
C PRO A 848 -21.10 13.21 16.28
N ASP A 849 -20.92 13.68 15.04
CA ASP A 849 -21.07 15.10 14.68
C ASP A 849 -21.89 15.31 13.39
N GLY A 850 -22.90 14.45 13.21
CA GLY A 850 -23.89 14.55 12.13
C GLY A 850 -23.53 13.79 10.85
N VAL A 851 -24.20 14.16 9.76
CA VAL A 851 -24.08 13.58 8.42
C VAL A 851 -24.00 14.73 7.43
N GLU A 852 -22.87 14.87 6.72
CA GLU A 852 -22.62 15.99 5.80
C GLU A 852 -21.80 15.56 4.57
N GLU A 853 -21.64 16.46 3.60
CA GLU A 853 -20.78 16.23 2.44
C GLU A 853 -19.30 16.20 2.84
N VAL A 854 -18.63 15.10 2.54
CA VAL A 854 -17.21 14.88 2.85
C VAL A 854 -16.35 14.83 1.60
N PHE A 855 -15.10 15.22 1.76
CA PHE A 855 -14.11 15.47 0.73
C PHE A 855 -12.89 14.57 0.94
N ASP A 856 -12.16 14.37 -0.14
CA ASP A 856 -10.91 13.62 -0.19
C ASP A 856 -9.90 14.40 -1.03
N ALA A 857 -8.60 14.18 -0.79
CA ALA A 857 -7.51 14.92 -1.40
C ALA A 857 -6.36 13.98 -1.80
N THR A 858 -5.67 14.32 -2.88
CA THR A 858 -4.62 13.45 -3.45
C THR A 858 -3.24 14.07 -3.39
N VAL A 859 -2.41 13.57 -2.47
CA VAL A 859 -0.97 13.86 -2.36
C VAL A 859 -0.16 12.60 -2.74
N PRO A 860 0.52 12.57 -3.90
CA PRO A 860 1.34 11.42 -4.32
C PRO A 860 2.61 11.24 -3.48
N GLY A 861 3.07 9.99 -3.37
CA GLY A 861 4.40 9.63 -2.85
C GLY A 861 4.41 9.27 -1.37
N THR A 862 3.95 10.17 -0.50
CA THR A 862 3.83 9.98 0.97
C THR A 862 2.41 9.70 1.43
N HIS A 863 1.41 9.94 0.58
CA HIS A 863 0.01 9.56 0.80
C HIS A 863 -0.63 10.14 2.07
N ASN A 864 -0.14 11.28 2.56
CA ASN A 864 -0.68 11.99 3.72
C ASN A 864 -0.51 13.51 3.57
N PHE A 865 -1.13 14.29 4.46
CA PHE A 865 -0.89 15.73 4.62
C PHE A 865 -1.21 16.22 6.04
N VAL A 866 -0.84 17.47 6.35
CA VAL A 866 -1.23 18.15 7.59
C VAL A 866 -2.57 18.88 7.40
N ALA A 867 -3.57 18.52 8.21
CA ALA A 867 -4.90 19.10 8.23
C ALA A 867 -5.34 19.48 9.65
N ASN A 868 -5.83 20.70 9.86
CA ASN A 868 -6.13 21.27 11.19
C ASN A 868 -4.98 21.10 12.22
N GLY A 869 -3.73 21.04 11.74
CA GLY A 869 -2.56 20.78 12.59
C GLY A 869 -2.39 19.31 13.04
N ILE A 870 -3.01 18.35 12.34
CA ILE A 870 -2.97 16.91 12.61
C ILE A 870 -2.55 16.18 11.32
N THR A 871 -1.81 15.07 11.42
CA THR A 871 -1.38 14.28 10.24
C THR A 871 -2.48 13.32 9.80
N VAL A 872 -2.91 13.41 8.54
CA VAL A 872 -4.05 12.68 7.96
C VAL A 872 -3.68 11.95 6.66
N HIS A 873 -4.20 10.74 6.44
CA HIS A 873 -3.87 9.88 5.30
C HIS A 873 -4.82 10.05 4.09
N ASN A 874 -4.36 9.69 2.89
CA ASN A 874 -5.10 9.70 1.61
C ASN A 874 -5.75 8.34 1.28
N SER A 875 -6.46 8.27 0.16
CA SER A 875 -7.13 7.04 -0.31
C SER A 875 -6.33 6.15 -1.28
N ILE A 876 -6.59 4.85 -1.19
CA ILE A 876 -5.97 3.71 -1.93
C ILE A 876 -6.13 3.79 -3.47
N GLU A 877 -7.11 4.55 -3.97
CA GLU A 877 -7.53 4.64 -5.39
C GLU A 877 -6.42 4.97 -6.42
N GLN A 878 -5.30 5.53 -5.97
CA GLN A 878 -4.50 6.44 -6.80
C GLN A 878 -3.60 5.77 -7.86
N ASP A 879 -3.00 4.60 -7.59
CA ASP A 879 -2.01 4.00 -8.51
C ASP A 879 -2.63 3.35 -9.77
N ALA A 880 -3.92 2.99 -9.70
CA ALA A 880 -4.64 2.41 -10.83
C ALA A 880 -4.81 3.43 -11.97
N ASP A 881 -4.39 3.08 -13.19
CA ASP A 881 -4.63 3.92 -14.37
C ASP A 881 -6.08 3.82 -14.85
N MET A 882 -6.74 2.69 -14.55
CA MET A 882 -8.13 2.46 -14.90
C MET A 882 -8.86 1.77 -13.75
N VAL A 883 -10.07 2.24 -13.43
CA VAL A 883 -10.97 1.60 -12.48
C VAL A 883 -12.27 1.28 -13.19
N ILE A 884 -12.64 0.00 -13.17
CA ILE A 884 -13.87 -0.54 -13.74
C ILE A 884 -14.74 -1.05 -12.58
N LEU A 885 -15.94 -0.51 -12.42
CA LEU A 885 -16.90 -0.92 -11.41
C LEU A 885 -18.01 -1.75 -12.07
N LEU A 886 -18.35 -2.89 -11.47
CA LEU A 886 -19.44 -3.75 -11.93
C LEU A 886 -20.72 -3.51 -11.15
N HIS A 887 -21.78 -3.19 -11.88
CA HIS A 887 -23.13 -3.03 -11.34
C HIS A 887 -24.15 -3.89 -12.08
N ARG A 888 -25.16 -4.34 -11.35
CA ARG A 888 -26.24 -5.20 -11.85
C ARG A 888 -27.51 -4.86 -11.08
N ASP A 889 -28.47 -4.24 -11.75
CA ASP A 889 -29.75 -3.87 -11.13
C ASP A 889 -30.51 -5.10 -10.62
N ASP A 890 -30.43 -6.21 -11.36
CA ASP A 890 -31.13 -7.47 -11.10
C ASP A 890 -30.67 -8.24 -9.85
N VAL A 891 -29.54 -7.83 -9.25
CA VAL A 891 -29.08 -8.33 -7.95
C VAL A 891 -29.82 -7.67 -6.78
N TYR A 892 -30.34 -6.45 -6.97
CA TYR A 892 -30.99 -5.64 -5.92
C TYR A 892 -32.50 -5.51 -6.11
N ASP A 893 -32.98 -5.60 -7.35
CA ASP A 893 -34.39 -5.62 -7.70
C ASP A 893 -34.68 -6.79 -8.66
N LYS A 894 -35.45 -7.77 -8.19
CA LYS A 894 -35.82 -8.96 -8.96
C LYS A 894 -36.92 -8.70 -9.99
N GLU A 895 -37.62 -7.58 -9.90
CA GLU A 895 -38.61 -7.12 -10.89
C GLU A 895 -38.01 -6.08 -11.84
N SER A 896 -36.69 -5.83 -11.76
CA SER A 896 -36.00 -4.88 -12.62
C SER A 896 -36.25 -5.18 -14.11
N PRO A 897 -36.66 -4.19 -14.91
CA PRO A 897 -36.85 -4.36 -16.36
C PRO A 897 -35.54 -4.64 -17.11
N ARG A 898 -34.38 -4.51 -16.43
CA ARG A 898 -33.03 -4.75 -16.94
C ARG A 898 -32.46 -6.11 -16.49
N ALA A 899 -33.34 -7.08 -16.20
CA ALA A 899 -32.92 -8.41 -15.75
C ALA A 899 -31.98 -9.11 -16.75
N GLY A 900 -30.79 -9.50 -16.29
CA GLY A 900 -29.74 -10.05 -17.16
C GLY A 900 -28.84 -9.03 -17.86
N GLU A 901 -29.00 -7.73 -17.61
CA GLU A 901 -28.01 -6.70 -17.97
C GLU A 901 -27.01 -6.46 -16.82
N ALA A 902 -25.82 -5.96 -17.17
CA ALA A 902 -24.84 -5.43 -16.24
C ALA A 902 -24.23 -4.14 -16.80
N ASP A 903 -24.01 -3.18 -15.91
CA ASP A 903 -23.28 -1.94 -16.21
C ASP A 903 -21.79 -2.16 -15.88
N VAL A 904 -20.94 -2.09 -16.90
CA VAL A 904 -19.48 -2.00 -16.80
C VAL A 904 -19.13 -0.51 -16.77
N ILE A 905 -18.90 0.03 -15.58
CA ILE A 905 -18.69 1.45 -15.35
C ILE A 905 -17.18 1.73 -15.34
N VAL A 906 -16.62 2.25 -16.43
CA VAL A 906 -15.25 2.77 -16.44
C VAL A 906 -15.26 4.09 -15.68
N ALA A 907 -15.00 4.02 -14.38
CA ALA A 907 -15.20 5.11 -13.42
C ALA A 907 -13.96 5.99 -13.24
N LYS A 908 -12.76 5.45 -13.52
CA LYS A 908 -11.49 6.18 -13.62
C LYS A 908 -10.78 5.71 -14.89
N HIS A 909 -10.24 6.64 -15.66
CA HIS A 909 -9.36 6.33 -16.79
C HIS A 909 -8.36 7.48 -16.95
N ARG A 910 -7.07 7.21 -16.70
CA ARG A 910 -6.01 8.23 -16.60
C ARG A 910 -5.64 8.84 -17.95
N ASN A 911 -5.80 8.07 -19.04
CA ASN A 911 -5.35 8.39 -20.39
C ASN A 911 -6.50 8.48 -21.41
N GLY A 912 -7.76 8.52 -20.97
CA GLY A 912 -8.92 8.51 -21.88
C GLY A 912 -10.25 8.76 -21.17
N PRO A 913 -11.37 8.72 -21.91
CA PRO A 913 -12.70 9.01 -21.37
C PRO A 913 -13.21 7.89 -20.45
N THR A 914 -14.11 8.28 -19.54
CA THR A 914 -14.94 7.39 -18.72
C THR A 914 -16.31 7.16 -19.39
N LYS A 915 -16.86 5.96 -19.28
CA LYS A 915 -18.16 5.58 -19.86
C LYS A 915 -18.78 4.44 -19.04
N THR A 916 -20.11 4.43 -18.95
CA THR A 916 -20.85 3.22 -18.55
C THR A 916 -21.24 2.45 -19.80
N ILE A 917 -20.84 1.19 -19.87
CA ILE A 917 -21.11 0.29 -20.99
C ILE A 917 -22.08 -0.79 -20.50
N VAL A 918 -23.15 -1.05 -21.25
CA VAL A 918 -24.13 -2.09 -20.89
C VAL A 918 -23.74 -3.39 -21.59
N VAL A 919 -23.69 -4.49 -20.84
CA VAL A 919 -23.40 -5.84 -21.35
C VAL A 919 -24.44 -6.83 -20.85
N ALA A 920 -24.69 -7.90 -21.61
CA ALA A 920 -25.55 -8.99 -21.18
C ALA A 920 -24.78 -9.94 -20.25
N PHE A 921 -25.32 -10.22 -19.05
CA PHE A 921 -24.77 -11.19 -18.11
C PHE A 921 -25.48 -12.55 -18.22
N GLN A 922 -24.80 -13.51 -18.83
CA GLN A 922 -25.26 -14.89 -19.01
C GLN A 922 -24.75 -15.76 -17.86
N GLY A 923 -25.28 -15.54 -16.65
CA GLY A 923 -24.79 -16.19 -15.42
C GLY A 923 -24.80 -17.72 -15.44
N HIS A 924 -25.70 -18.35 -16.19
CA HIS A 924 -25.75 -19.81 -16.39
C HIS A 924 -24.59 -20.37 -17.24
N TYR A 925 -23.89 -19.51 -17.98
CA TYR A 925 -22.61 -19.80 -18.66
C TYR A 925 -21.41 -19.16 -17.95
N SER A 926 -21.63 -18.44 -16.83
CA SER A 926 -20.66 -17.53 -16.19
C SER A 926 -19.92 -16.67 -17.22
N ARG A 927 -20.68 -15.91 -18.00
CA ARG A 927 -20.15 -15.13 -19.12
C ARG A 927 -20.84 -13.77 -19.25
N PHE A 928 -20.09 -12.75 -19.62
CA PHE A 928 -20.62 -11.49 -20.15
C PHE A 928 -20.56 -11.49 -21.68
N ALA A 929 -21.50 -10.80 -22.33
CA ALA A 929 -21.56 -10.69 -23.79
C ALA A 929 -21.94 -9.27 -24.21
N ASN A 930 -21.49 -8.86 -25.39
CA ASN A 930 -21.92 -7.60 -26.02
C ASN A 930 -23.45 -7.58 -26.19
N MET A 931 -24.04 -6.40 -26.02
CA MET A 931 -25.43 -6.16 -26.43
C MET A 931 -25.54 -6.21 -27.95
N ALA A 932 -26.74 -6.48 -28.47
CA ALA A 932 -26.98 -6.43 -29.90
C ALA A 932 -27.01 -4.96 -30.36
N HIS A 933 -26.03 -4.54 -31.18
CA HIS A 933 -26.07 -3.22 -31.80
C HIS A 933 -27.13 -3.19 -32.91
N GLU A 934 -27.97 -2.16 -32.92
CA GLU A 934 -28.83 -1.84 -34.07
C GLU A 934 -27.97 -1.28 -35.22
N GLY A 935 -27.27 -2.15 -35.96
CA GLY A 935 -26.54 -1.74 -37.16
C GLY A 935 -25.26 -2.51 -37.49
N LEU A 936 -25.32 -3.84 -37.61
CA LEU A 936 -24.40 -4.66 -38.42
C LEU A 936 -25.13 -5.88 -39.00
#